data_AF-R0GSZ0-F1
#
_entry.id   AF-R0GSZ0-F1
#
_cell.length_a   1.000
_cell.length_b   1.000
_cell.length_c   1.000
_cell.angle_alpha   90.00
_cell.angle_beta   90.00
_cell.angle_gamma   90.00
#
_symmetry.space_group_name_H-M   'P 1'
#
loop_
_entity.id
_entity.type
_entity.pdbx_description
1 polymer ?
#
loop_
_entity_poly.entity_id
_entity_poly.type
_entity_poly.pdbx_seq_one_letter_code
_entity_poly.pdbx_strand_id
1 'polypeptide(L)'
;MKFNFHEPEDTPDLRRSPASKEPVRWVPLQSHPVFASLPSSQDEPAVAQRFPRNFMAWDGDSRLFYWDSRRYLLHRLSLRLGEPEPSSVLAAVPSKVMQPDLQLTFSVNKISINKSGSAVLLAGADGICVMYLFGRASVIEDNVICRVVTIGSEIYTSGDSAIKLLQASWHPDSDTHLGILSSDAVFRLFDLSSDAELPEQEYYLQPGEPGRSRTPSSIYTADFSFGGDHLWDRFTVFILFTDGSIYILCPVVPFGSVYKWESIMEIYNDANMYGVKSSNSMAVSNSSLAIEWLEATFPDLTEQGTRGENILVVKAHPYALLDASLALQGPLYKASNGDGDEDFAVREAECKGRAVSLLYNLVSKDSVLVTAWSAGQLQVDALVDEIQPVWIPGNSSRLRMNSHNKILGVAMICESNIGELPVSTSNLPLDHTVWLGHPPPLLRLAMVDLALPTKLEGGSLVTLFADSLLPERIYSLHNGGIDSTVLHSLPFTSQATGKDEALKTPSVHTVLSTCQEESAVSPLLGFVPLSDSFGYAWIIAVLSSGECIVAEMKTWDLLLPVHVNTDKIVSSNAIEKKEQDTSCIISKELLAGPKIRIAPHALPNQRSTPANSVEGRSILLDYVKLFHENYIEYAHKVYFELQHHAPNLKRIIDDQHQRLAEANQKIAKVEKNQYLLEKRIDKAIKKHDSLEQRLQRLRSLPGTNKKPLTRAELDFKSELDQFAGVEVDALQSSIETLRARVKKSAQKSPKGTVVANIQKKQYSKKNFIQDTQMSQLQSTLAKLSLMNSDNSKKVKIVESALKSQESSIM
;
A
#
# COMPACT_ATOMS: atom_id res chain seq x y z
N MET A 1 17.59 -45.37 -23.07
CA MET A 1 18.28 -45.42 -24.37
C MET A 1 18.73 -44.00 -24.71
N LYS A 2 20.05 -43.79 -24.81
CA LYS A 2 20.66 -42.50 -25.16
C LYS A 2 20.54 -42.28 -26.67
N PHE A 3 20.00 -41.14 -27.09
CA PHE A 3 20.14 -40.67 -28.47
C PHE A 3 21.07 -39.46 -28.47
N ASN A 4 22.28 -39.69 -28.98
CA ASN A 4 23.26 -38.68 -29.34
C ASN A 4 22.80 -38.00 -30.64
N PHE A 5 22.75 -36.67 -30.67
CA PHE A 5 22.77 -35.92 -31.91
C PHE A 5 24.22 -35.49 -32.18
N HIS A 6 24.83 -36.10 -33.18
CA HIS A 6 26.08 -35.64 -33.79
C HIS A 6 25.76 -34.42 -34.67
N GLU A 7 26.33 -33.26 -34.37
CA GLU A 7 26.47 -32.16 -35.32
C GLU A 7 27.55 -32.52 -36.36
N PRO A 8 27.36 -32.20 -37.65
CA PRO A 8 28.46 -32.22 -38.61
C PRO A 8 29.25 -30.91 -38.52
N GLU A 9 30.57 -31.03 -38.46
CA GLU A 9 31.52 -29.92 -38.62
C GLU A 9 31.42 -29.34 -40.03
N ASP A 10 30.99 -28.09 -40.15
CA ASP A 10 31.20 -27.26 -41.34
C ASP A 10 32.27 -26.19 -41.09
N THR A 11 33.22 -26.14 -42.02
CA THR A 11 34.43 -25.33 -42.07
C THR A 11 34.20 -23.81 -42.10
N PRO A 12 35.22 -23.00 -41.72
CA PRO A 12 35.04 -21.58 -41.39
C PRO A 12 35.16 -20.68 -42.63
N ASP A 13 34.06 -20.05 -43.04
CA ASP A 13 34.13 -18.94 -43.99
C ASP A 13 34.34 -17.60 -43.27
N LEU A 14 35.54 -17.06 -43.47
CA LEU A 14 35.92 -15.69 -43.18
C LEU A 14 35.06 -14.71 -43.98
N ARG A 15 34.29 -13.87 -43.26
CA ARG A 15 34.23 -12.39 -43.40
C ARG A 15 33.06 -11.86 -42.59
N ARG A 16 33.25 -11.71 -41.27
CA ARG A 16 32.52 -10.71 -40.47
C ARG A 16 33.47 -9.57 -40.18
N SER A 17 33.29 -8.45 -40.87
CA SER A 17 33.77 -7.17 -40.37
C SER A 17 33.11 -6.90 -39.01
N PRO A 18 33.87 -6.52 -37.97
CA PRO A 18 33.27 -6.18 -36.69
C PRO A 18 32.58 -4.84 -36.84
N ALA A 19 31.25 -4.84 -36.95
CA ALA A 19 30.49 -3.63 -36.65
C ALA A 19 30.83 -3.23 -35.21
N SER A 20 31.31 -2.01 -35.03
CA SER A 20 31.66 -1.44 -33.73
C SER A 20 30.43 -1.41 -32.84
N LYS A 21 30.27 -2.41 -31.96
CA LYS A 21 29.30 -2.32 -30.87
C LYS A 21 29.77 -1.19 -29.96
N GLU A 22 29.04 -0.08 -29.97
CA GLU A 22 29.27 0.98 -28.97
C GLU A 22 29.23 0.35 -27.57
N PRO A 23 30.18 0.68 -26.68
CA PRO A 23 30.19 0.12 -25.35
C PRO A 23 28.93 0.55 -24.60
N VAL A 24 28.22 -0.42 -24.01
CA VAL A 24 27.03 -0.17 -23.19
C VAL A 24 27.41 0.78 -22.05
N ARG A 25 26.77 1.95 -22.01
CA ARG A 25 26.96 2.96 -20.97
C ARG A 25 25.82 2.89 -19.97
N TRP A 26 26.15 2.94 -18.68
CA TRP A 26 25.15 3.02 -17.60
C TRP A 26 24.94 4.48 -17.22
N VAL A 27 23.69 4.93 -17.16
CA VAL A 27 23.31 6.29 -16.77
C VAL A 27 22.19 6.23 -15.73
N PRO A 28 22.06 7.23 -14.84
CA PRO A 28 20.88 7.35 -13.97
C PRO A 28 19.61 7.33 -14.80
N LEU A 29 18.61 6.55 -14.38
CA LEU A 29 17.38 6.35 -15.16
C LEU A 29 16.66 7.67 -15.48
N GLN A 30 16.69 8.65 -14.57
CA GLN A 30 16.11 9.99 -14.79
C GLN A 30 16.73 10.72 -15.99
N SER A 31 17.99 10.43 -16.30
CA SER A 31 18.76 11.05 -17.39
C SER A 31 18.75 10.23 -18.69
N HIS A 32 17.98 9.14 -18.73
CA HIS A 32 18.01 8.22 -19.85
C HIS A 32 17.41 8.86 -21.12
N PRO A 33 18.07 8.76 -22.29
CA PRO A 33 17.68 9.48 -23.51
C PRO A 33 16.29 9.13 -24.05
N VAL A 34 15.75 7.95 -23.72
CA VAL A 34 14.38 7.53 -24.09
C VAL A 34 13.32 8.52 -23.59
N PHE A 35 13.54 9.12 -22.41
CA PHE A 35 12.58 10.07 -21.82
C PHE A 35 12.83 11.49 -22.32
N ALA A 36 14.09 11.85 -22.60
CA ALA A 36 14.47 13.16 -23.13
C ALA A 36 13.96 13.44 -24.56
N SER A 37 13.66 12.39 -25.33
CA SER A 37 13.15 12.51 -26.70
C SER A 37 11.64 12.77 -26.82
N LEU A 38 10.93 12.99 -25.71
CA LEU A 38 9.52 13.40 -25.74
C LEU A 38 9.40 14.93 -25.89
N PRO A 39 8.92 15.46 -27.04
CA PRO A 39 8.60 16.89 -27.14
C PRO A 39 7.44 17.23 -26.21
N SER A 40 7.60 18.35 -25.49
CA SER A 40 6.57 18.97 -24.64
C SER A 40 5.24 19.04 -25.38
N SER A 41 4.26 18.22 -24.99
CA SER A 41 2.94 18.20 -25.61
C SER A 41 2.15 19.44 -25.20
N GLN A 42 2.01 20.40 -26.11
CA GLN A 42 0.99 21.45 -25.99
C GLN A 42 -0.31 21.10 -26.76
N ASP A 43 -0.35 20.01 -27.55
CA ASP A 43 -1.38 19.84 -28.60
C ASP A 43 -2.18 18.52 -28.58
N GLU A 44 -2.28 17.79 -27.48
CA GLU A 44 -3.29 16.70 -27.37
C GLU A 44 -4.56 17.28 -26.71
N PRO A 45 -5.69 17.40 -27.44
CA PRO A 45 -6.93 17.88 -26.85
C PRO A 45 -7.35 16.95 -25.71
N ALA A 46 -7.82 17.53 -24.61
CA ALA A 46 -8.34 16.80 -23.46
C ALA A 46 -9.64 16.05 -23.82
N VAL A 47 -9.51 14.93 -24.55
CA VAL A 47 -10.59 13.98 -24.72
C VAL A 47 -10.86 13.37 -23.35
N ALA A 48 -12.13 13.34 -22.95
CA ALA A 48 -12.56 12.74 -21.68
C ALA A 48 -12.04 11.30 -21.59
N GLN A 49 -10.97 11.10 -20.82
CA GLN A 49 -10.32 9.80 -20.70
C GLN A 49 -11.24 8.88 -19.91
N ARG A 50 -11.60 7.73 -20.52
CA ARG A 50 -12.45 6.70 -19.90
C ARG A 50 -11.68 5.46 -19.45
N PHE A 51 -10.44 5.30 -19.92
CA PHE A 51 -9.62 4.11 -19.66
C PHE A 51 -8.31 4.49 -18.96
N PRO A 52 -7.87 3.77 -17.92
CA PRO A 52 -6.64 4.09 -17.20
C PRO A 52 -5.39 4.06 -18.08
N ARG A 53 -4.43 4.96 -17.81
CA ARG A 53 -3.18 5.07 -18.58
C ARG A 53 -1.99 4.61 -17.76
N ASN A 54 -1.21 3.65 -18.29
CA ASN A 54 0.11 3.29 -17.78
C ASN A 54 0.98 2.68 -18.88
N PHE A 55 1.98 3.42 -19.36
CA PHE A 55 2.90 3.00 -20.43
C PHE A 55 4.15 2.30 -19.93
N MET A 56 4.18 1.88 -18.66
CA MET A 56 5.34 1.24 -18.05
C MET A 56 4.98 -0.11 -17.43
N ALA A 57 5.91 -1.05 -17.54
CA ALA A 57 5.84 -2.36 -16.89
C ALA A 57 7.24 -2.82 -16.48
N TRP A 58 7.34 -3.62 -15.42
CA TRP A 58 8.58 -4.20 -14.93
C TRP A 58 8.40 -5.70 -14.74
N ASP A 59 9.44 -6.47 -15.06
CA ASP A 59 9.42 -7.94 -15.00
C ASP A 59 9.63 -8.52 -13.60
N GLY A 60 9.75 -7.68 -12.56
CA GLY A 60 10.06 -8.13 -11.21
C GLY A 60 11.55 -8.38 -10.95
N ASP A 61 12.41 -8.15 -11.95
CA ASP A 61 13.86 -8.36 -11.86
C ASP A 61 14.61 -7.14 -12.39
N SER A 62 15.18 -7.23 -13.59
CA SER A 62 16.18 -6.29 -14.11
C SER A 62 15.73 -5.54 -15.36
N ARG A 63 14.46 -5.67 -15.79
CA ARG A 63 14.02 -5.10 -17.08
C ARG A 63 12.79 -4.23 -16.92
N LEU A 64 12.94 -2.98 -17.34
CA LEU A 64 11.85 -2.01 -17.42
C LEU A 64 11.43 -1.84 -18.88
N PHE A 65 10.12 -1.84 -19.09
CA PHE A 65 9.50 -1.67 -20.39
C PHE A 65 8.77 -0.34 -20.42
N TYR A 66 8.98 0.41 -21.50
CA TYR A 66 8.32 1.68 -21.75
C TYR A 66 7.74 1.70 -23.15
N TRP A 67 6.45 1.98 -23.27
CA TRP A 67 5.76 2.11 -24.55
C TRP A 67 5.80 3.56 -25.04
N ASP A 68 6.44 3.78 -26.19
CA ASP A 68 6.36 5.04 -26.92
C ASP A 68 5.10 5.05 -27.79
N SER A 69 4.05 5.69 -27.29
CA SER A 69 2.75 5.79 -27.98
C SER A 69 2.78 6.60 -29.27
N ARG A 70 3.80 7.43 -29.52
CA ARG A 70 3.91 8.23 -30.74
C ARG A 70 4.60 7.46 -31.85
N ARG A 71 5.63 6.69 -31.49
CA ARG A 71 6.41 5.89 -32.46
C ARG A 71 5.89 4.46 -32.60
N TYR A 72 4.99 4.02 -31.71
CA TYR A 72 4.51 2.64 -31.63
C TYR A 72 5.67 1.64 -31.41
N LEU A 73 6.57 2.00 -30.49
CA LEU A 73 7.77 1.22 -30.17
C LEU A 73 7.78 0.86 -28.68
N LEU A 74 8.26 -0.35 -28.37
CA LEU A 74 8.52 -0.77 -27.01
C LEU A 74 10.02 -0.66 -26.72
N HIS A 75 10.38 0.19 -25.75
CA HIS A 75 11.74 0.29 -25.24
C HIS A 75 11.92 -0.69 -24.07
N ARG A 76 12.93 -1.56 -24.16
CA ARG A 76 13.39 -2.39 -23.06
C ARG A 76 14.70 -1.83 -22.49
N LEU A 77 14.62 -1.39 -21.24
CA LEU A 77 15.71 -0.85 -20.46
C LEU A 77 16.22 -1.93 -19.51
N SER A 78 17.51 -2.23 -19.56
CA SER A 78 18.16 -3.05 -18.52
C SER A 78 18.53 -2.17 -17.35
N LEU A 79 18.06 -2.53 -16.17
CA LEU A 79 18.26 -1.81 -14.93
C LEU A 79 19.37 -2.45 -14.09
N ARG A 80 20.06 -1.60 -13.33
CA ARG A 80 20.84 -1.98 -12.15
C ARG A 80 20.29 -1.20 -10.97
N LEU A 81 19.83 -1.93 -9.98
CA LEU A 81 19.27 -1.38 -8.74
C LEU A 81 20.35 -1.46 -7.66
N GLY A 82 20.52 -0.38 -6.91
CA GLY A 82 21.46 -0.34 -5.78
C GLY A 82 22.96 -0.29 -6.13
N GLU A 83 23.33 -0.07 -7.40
CA GLU A 83 24.72 0.05 -7.85
C GLU A 83 25.01 1.43 -8.47
N PRO A 84 26.09 2.14 -8.07
CA PRO A 84 27.08 1.79 -7.03
C PRO A 84 26.63 2.10 -5.60
N GLU A 85 25.52 2.83 -5.45
CA GLU A 85 24.95 3.22 -4.16
C GLU A 85 23.57 2.58 -3.97
N PRO A 86 23.19 2.22 -2.74
CA PRO A 86 21.95 1.49 -2.46
C PRO A 86 20.66 2.23 -2.88
N SER A 87 20.71 3.54 -3.11
CA SER A 87 19.57 4.35 -3.56
C SER A 87 19.54 4.59 -5.07
N SER A 88 20.57 4.16 -5.80
CA SER A 88 20.73 4.47 -7.22
C SER A 88 20.02 3.46 -8.15
N VAL A 89 19.41 3.99 -9.22
CA VAL A 89 18.78 3.21 -10.29
C VAL A 89 19.42 3.62 -11.61
N LEU A 90 20.24 2.72 -12.17
CA LEU A 90 20.93 2.93 -13.43
C LEU A 90 20.25 2.15 -14.55
N ALA A 91 20.26 2.71 -15.76
CA ALA A 91 19.77 2.08 -16.96
C ALA A 91 20.85 2.03 -18.06
N ALA A 92 20.86 0.95 -18.82
CA ALA A 92 21.77 0.75 -19.94
C ALA A 92 21.36 1.58 -21.18
N VAL A 93 22.34 2.25 -21.78
CA VAL A 93 22.24 3.01 -23.04
C VAL A 93 23.12 2.33 -24.11
N PRO A 94 22.61 2.12 -25.34
CA PRO A 94 21.24 2.40 -25.79
C PRO A 94 20.20 1.42 -25.23
N SER A 95 18.93 1.84 -25.21
CA SER A 95 17.83 0.92 -24.91
C SER A 95 17.63 -0.05 -26.06
N LYS A 96 17.16 -1.26 -25.75
CA LYS A 96 16.78 -2.21 -26.80
C LYS A 96 15.39 -1.83 -27.32
N VAL A 97 15.28 -1.55 -28.61
CA VAL A 97 14.02 -1.17 -29.26
C VAL A 97 13.35 -2.41 -29.84
N MET A 98 12.08 -2.57 -29.54
CA MET A 98 11.24 -3.65 -30.06
C MET A 98 10.07 -3.05 -30.82
N GLN A 99 9.82 -3.60 -32.01
CA GLN A 99 8.77 -3.14 -32.92
C GLN A 99 7.74 -4.25 -33.11
N PRO A 100 6.44 -3.91 -33.14
CA PRO A 100 5.42 -4.87 -33.52
C PRO A 100 5.61 -5.28 -34.99
N ASP A 101 5.36 -6.55 -35.32
CA ASP A 101 5.42 -7.06 -36.71
C ASP A 101 4.20 -6.67 -37.56
N LEU A 102 3.19 -6.07 -36.94
CA LEU A 102 1.98 -5.51 -37.57
C LEU A 102 1.70 -4.10 -37.06
N GLN A 103 1.01 -3.30 -37.87
CA GLN A 103 0.57 -1.96 -37.47
C GLN A 103 -0.64 -2.06 -36.54
N LEU A 104 -0.54 -1.45 -35.36
CA LEU A 104 -1.65 -1.40 -34.40
C LEU A 104 -2.77 -0.49 -34.94
N THR A 105 -4.01 -0.98 -34.86
CA THR A 105 -5.21 -0.27 -35.32
C THR A 105 -5.87 0.59 -34.24
N PHE A 106 -5.36 0.54 -33.01
CA PHE A 106 -5.89 1.24 -31.84
C PHE A 106 -4.77 1.91 -31.02
N SER A 107 -5.16 2.86 -30.16
CA SER A 107 -4.24 3.53 -29.24
C SER A 107 -4.04 2.72 -27.97
N VAL A 108 -2.79 2.35 -27.68
CA VAL A 108 -2.45 1.68 -26.42
C VAL A 108 -2.57 2.67 -25.26
N ASN A 109 -3.30 2.31 -24.21
CA ASN A 109 -3.48 3.07 -22.98
C ASN A 109 -2.71 2.45 -21.80
N LYS A 110 -2.68 1.12 -21.72
CA LYS A 110 -2.06 0.37 -20.62
C LYS A 110 -1.17 -0.74 -21.20
N ILE A 111 0.01 -0.92 -20.60
CA ILE A 111 0.83 -2.11 -20.81
C ILE A 111 0.99 -2.89 -19.51
N SER A 112 1.14 -4.21 -19.61
CA SER A 112 1.55 -5.07 -18.50
C SER A 112 2.35 -6.25 -19.02
N ILE A 113 3.27 -6.77 -18.21
CA ILE A 113 4.11 -7.90 -18.59
C ILE A 113 3.68 -9.15 -17.81
N ASN A 114 3.79 -10.32 -18.43
CA ASN A 114 3.55 -11.58 -17.74
C ASN A 114 4.68 -11.92 -16.77
N LYS A 115 4.42 -12.87 -15.85
CA LYS A 115 5.32 -13.26 -14.75
C LYS A 115 6.72 -13.68 -15.22
N SER A 116 6.82 -14.36 -16.36
CA SER A 116 8.08 -14.81 -16.96
C SER A 116 8.84 -13.72 -17.72
N GLY A 117 8.26 -12.54 -17.93
CA GLY A 117 8.88 -11.48 -18.72
C GLY A 117 8.99 -11.79 -20.21
N SER A 118 8.15 -12.69 -20.73
CA SER A 118 8.19 -13.21 -22.11
C SER A 118 7.22 -12.51 -23.07
N ALA A 119 6.13 -11.95 -22.55
CA ALA A 119 5.07 -11.32 -23.34
C ALA A 119 4.53 -10.07 -22.65
N VAL A 120 4.21 -9.04 -23.46
CA VAL A 120 3.63 -7.78 -23.00
C VAL A 120 2.24 -7.64 -23.56
N LEU A 121 1.27 -7.40 -22.68
CA LEU A 121 -0.07 -6.98 -23.01
C LEU A 121 -0.05 -5.50 -23.43
N LEU A 122 -0.68 -5.20 -24.56
CA LEU A 122 -0.96 -3.86 -25.05
C LEU A 122 -2.48 -3.68 -25.08
N ALA A 123 -3.03 -2.91 -24.15
CA ALA A 123 -4.47 -2.71 -23.99
C ALA A 123 -4.84 -1.24 -24.23
N GLY A 124 -5.93 -1.02 -24.97
CA GLY A 124 -6.53 0.28 -25.21
C GLY A 124 -8.05 0.21 -25.11
N ALA A 125 -8.71 1.36 -25.19
CA ALA A 125 -10.19 1.41 -25.15
C ALA A 125 -10.86 0.64 -26.31
N ASP A 126 -10.19 0.61 -27.46
CA ASP A 126 -10.72 0.09 -28.73
C ASP A 126 -10.00 -1.19 -29.22
N GLY A 127 -9.16 -1.80 -28.38
CA GLY A 127 -8.45 -3.00 -28.79
C GLY A 127 -7.48 -3.56 -27.76
N ILE A 128 -7.11 -4.82 -27.97
CA ILE A 128 -6.23 -5.59 -27.07
C ILE A 128 -5.37 -6.56 -27.88
N CYS A 129 -4.07 -6.56 -27.62
CA CYS A 129 -3.14 -7.49 -28.26
C CYS A 129 -1.97 -7.82 -27.33
N VAL A 130 -1.26 -8.90 -27.64
CA VAL A 130 -0.07 -9.34 -26.91
C VAL A 130 1.13 -9.35 -27.85
N MET A 131 2.21 -8.71 -27.39
CA MET A 131 3.49 -8.66 -28.06
C MET A 131 4.46 -9.64 -27.42
N TYR A 132 4.89 -10.66 -28.16
CA TYR A 132 5.87 -11.64 -27.70
C TYR A 132 7.29 -11.09 -27.86
N LEU A 133 8.03 -11.01 -26.75
CA LEU A 133 9.33 -10.33 -26.69
C LEU A 133 10.48 -11.13 -27.31
N PHE A 134 10.25 -12.40 -27.65
CA PHE A 134 11.16 -13.24 -28.41
C PHE A 134 10.90 -13.02 -29.91
N GLY A 135 11.65 -12.08 -30.50
CA GLY A 135 11.51 -11.68 -31.89
C GLY A 135 12.73 -11.97 -32.76
N ARG A 136 12.58 -11.76 -34.07
CA ARG A 136 13.70 -11.80 -35.03
C ARG A 136 14.46 -10.47 -34.95
N ALA A 137 15.78 -10.52 -34.83
CA ALA A 137 16.60 -9.32 -34.87
C ALA A 137 16.76 -8.83 -36.32
N SER A 138 16.50 -7.55 -36.59
CA SER A 138 16.80 -6.92 -37.87
C SER A 138 18.31 -6.70 -38.00
N VAL A 139 18.86 -7.02 -39.18
CA VAL A 139 20.30 -6.89 -39.49
C VAL A 139 20.73 -5.42 -39.66
N ILE A 140 19.77 -4.51 -39.88
CA ILE A 140 20.05 -3.15 -40.37
C ILE A 140 20.13 -2.12 -39.22
N GLU A 141 19.50 -2.37 -38.05
CA GLU A 141 19.37 -1.34 -36.99
C GLU A 141 19.37 -1.86 -35.53
N ASP A 142 19.75 -3.12 -35.25
CA ASP A 142 19.59 -3.77 -33.92
C ASP A 142 18.14 -3.79 -33.36
N ASN A 143 17.15 -3.32 -34.14
CA ASN A 143 15.73 -3.37 -33.83
C ASN A 143 15.20 -4.80 -33.84
N VAL A 144 14.47 -5.19 -32.80
CA VAL A 144 13.84 -6.53 -32.73
C VAL A 144 12.39 -6.43 -33.16
N ILE A 145 12.03 -7.20 -34.20
CA ILE A 145 10.65 -7.32 -34.65
C ILE A 145 10.01 -8.45 -33.86
N CYS A 146 9.00 -8.10 -33.07
CA CYS A 146 8.28 -8.98 -32.17
C CYS A 146 6.92 -9.36 -32.76
N ARG A 147 6.56 -10.63 -32.62
CA ARG A 147 5.25 -11.13 -33.03
C ARG A 147 4.16 -10.49 -32.16
N VAL A 148 3.14 -9.92 -32.78
CA VAL A 148 1.94 -9.42 -32.11
C VAL A 148 0.75 -10.29 -32.48
N VAL A 149 -0.09 -10.60 -31.49
CA VAL A 149 -1.32 -11.36 -31.66
C VAL A 149 -2.47 -10.57 -31.04
N THR A 150 -3.49 -10.27 -31.84
CA THR A 150 -4.74 -9.66 -31.36
C THR A 150 -5.52 -10.70 -30.55
N ILE A 151 -6.19 -10.26 -29.48
CA ILE A 151 -6.98 -11.15 -28.64
C ILE A 151 -8.47 -10.91 -28.93
N GLY A 152 -9.22 -11.98 -29.17
CA GLY A 152 -10.66 -11.93 -29.40
C GLY A 152 -11.06 -10.90 -30.46
N SER A 153 -10.50 -10.99 -31.67
CA SER A 153 -10.68 -9.96 -32.70
C SER A 153 -12.16 -9.72 -33.04
N GLU A 154 -12.95 -10.79 -33.08
CA GLU A 154 -14.40 -10.73 -33.32
C GLU A 154 -15.15 -9.97 -32.21
N ILE A 155 -14.65 -10.06 -30.96
CA ILE A 155 -15.29 -9.47 -29.77
C ILE A 155 -14.85 -8.01 -29.59
N TYR A 156 -13.55 -7.73 -29.68
CA TYR A 156 -12.94 -6.46 -29.25
C TYR A 156 -12.48 -5.55 -30.38
N THR A 157 -12.35 -6.05 -31.61
CA THR A 157 -11.77 -5.27 -32.73
C THR A 157 -12.77 -5.03 -33.88
N SER A 158 -13.88 -5.76 -33.92
CA SER A 158 -14.93 -5.56 -34.91
C SER A 158 -15.53 -4.15 -34.83
N GLY A 159 -15.61 -3.43 -35.95
CA GLY A 159 -16.15 -2.06 -36.02
C GLY A 159 -17.63 -1.93 -35.62
N ASP A 160 -18.36 -3.04 -35.55
CA ASP A 160 -19.75 -3.13 -35.09
C ASP A 160 -19.88 -3.55 -33.60
N SER A 161 -18.75 -3.82 -32.91
CA SER A 161 -18.74 -4.23 -31.52
C SER A 161 -19.11 -3.06 -30.59
N ALA A 162 -20.24 -3.20 -29.90
CA ALA A 162 -20.62 -2.30 -28.81
C ALA A 162 -19.89 -2.61 -27.49
N ILE A 163 -19.09 -3.68 -27.46
CA ILE A 163 -18.44 -4.20 -26.24
C ILE A 163 -17.14 -3.46 -26.01
N LYS A 164 -17.00 -2.85 -24.83
CA LYS A 164 -15.81 -2.10 -24.43
C LYS A 164 -14.99 -2.86 -23.43
N LEU A 165 -13.67 -2.76 -23.56
CA LEU A 165 -12.74 -3.26 -22.56
C LEU A 165 -12.83 -2.41 -21.28
N LEU A 166 -12.95 -3.06 -20.12
CA LEU A 166 -12.93 -2.38 -18.81
C LEU A 166 -11.61 -2.63 -18.10
N GLN A 167 -11.18 -3.89 -18.02
CA GLN A 167 -9.92 -4.29 -17.40
C GLN A 167 -9.35 -5.52 -18.10
N ALA A 168 -8.01 -5.59 -18.15
CA ALA A 168 -7.28 -6.79 -18.55
C ALA A 168 -6.07 -7.00 -17.62
N SER A 169 -5.87 -8.24 -17.19
CA SER A 169 -4.77 -8.62 -16.30
C SER A 169 -4.29 -10.04 -16.55
N TRP A 170 -2.98 -10.27 -16.41
CA TRP A 170 -2.38 -11.60 -16.45
C TRP A 170 -2.81 -12.39 -15.21
N HIS A 171 -3.08 -13.68 -15.38
CA HIS A 171 -3.37 -14.55 -14.24
C HIS A 171 -2.12 -14.77 -13.37
N PRO A 172 -2.15 -14.64 -12.03
CA PRO A 172 -0.95 -14.70 -11.17
C PRO A 172 -0.16 -16.01 -11.26
N ASP A 173 -0.87 -17.12 -11.48
CA ASP A 173 -0.32 -18.48 -11.58
C ASP A 173 -0.15 -18.99 -13.01
N SER A 174 -0.20 -18.11 -14.03
CA SER A 174 0.00 -18.52 -15.42
C SER A 174 0.64 -17.46 -16.30
N ASP A 175 1.58 -17.89 -17.14
CA ASP A 175 2.31 -17.03 -18.08
C ASP A 175 1.58 -16.79 -19.41
N THR A 176 0.57 -17.61 -19.72
CA THR A 176 -0.14 -17.59 -21.01
C THR A 176 -1.60 -17.19 -20.88
N HIS A 177 -2.10 -17.04 -19.66
CA HIS A 177 -3.52 -16.79 -19.45
C HIS A 177 -3.82 -15.34 -19.08
N LEU A 178 -4.84 -14.80 -19.73
CA LEU A 178 -5.24 -13.42 -19.58
C LEU A 178 -6.72 -13.32 -19.22
N GLY A 179 -7.01 -12.68 -18.09
CA GLY A 179 -8.36 -12.33 -17.67
C GLY A 179 -8.78 -11.00 -18.28
N ILE A 180 -9.97 -10.93 -18.85
CA ILE A 180 -10.55 -9.75 -19.46
C ILE A 180 -11.97 -9.55 -18.94
N LEU A 181 -12.26 -8.34 -18.43
CA LEU A 181 -13.59 -7.89 -18.07
C LEU A 181 -14.07 -6.84 -19.05
N SER A 182 -15.31 -7.00 -19.51
CA SER A 182 -15.88 -6.24 -20.62
C SER A 182 -17.22 -5.62 -20.24
N SER A 183 -17.66 -4.60 -20.98
CA SER A 183 -18.88 -3.83 -20.66
C SER A 183 -20.20 -4.60 -20.81
N ASP A 184 -20.16 -5.81 -21.35
CA ASP A 184 -21.27 -6.75 -21.44
C ASP A 184 -21.46 -7.58 -20.14
N ALA A 185 -20.74 -7.22 -19.07
CA ALA A 185 -20.74 -7.93 -17.79
C ALA A 185 -20.33 -9.41 -17.93
N VAL A 186 -19.33 -9.67 -18.78
CA VAL A 186 -18.72 -10.99 -18.94
C VAL A 186 -17.26 -10.92 -18.56
N PHE A 187 -16.86 -11.82 -17.66
CA PHE A 187 -15.45 -12.10 -17.38
C PHE A 187 -14.98 -13.26 -18.27
N ARG A 188 -13.90 -13.04 -19.02
CA ARG A 188 -13.35 -14.00 -19.98
C ARG A 188 -11.91 -14.33 -19.63
N LEU A 189 -11.56 -15.60 -19.67
CA LEU A 189 -10.19 -16.09 -19.51
C LEU A 189 -9.73 -16.67 -20.85
N PHE A 190 -8.64 -16.13 -21.39
CA PHE A 190 -8.03 -16.59 -22.64
C PHE A 190 -6.77 -17.39 -22.34
N ASP A 191 -6.57 -18.53 -23.00
CA ASP A 191 -5.28 -19.22 -23.06
C ASP A 191 -4.57 -18.91 -24.37
N LEU A 192 -3.62 -17.98 -24.30
CA LEU A 192 -2.86 -17.52 -25.46
C LEU A 192 -1.91 -18.58 -26.03
N SER A 193 -1.71 -19.70 -25.33
CA SER A 193 -0.91 -20.82 -25.85
C SER A 193 -1.70 -21.74 -26.77
N SER A 194 -3.03 -21.76 -26.61
CA SER A 194 -3.95 -22.61 -27.38
C SER A 194 -4.71 -21.82 -28.45
N ASP A 195 -5.45 -20.79 -28.04
CA ASP A 195 -6.30 -20.00 -28.94
C ASP A 195 -6.44 -18.56 -28.41
N ALA A 196 -5.98 -17.59 -29.19
CA ALA A 196 -6.08 -16.17 -28.84
C ALA A 196 -7.39 -15.52 -29.30
N GLU A 197 -8.15 -16.17 -30.20
CA GLU A 197 -9.40 -15.62 -30.74
C GLU A 197 -10.60 -15.99 -29.88
N LEU A 198 -10.63 -17.20 -29.34
CA LEU A 198 -11.74 -17.65 -28.50
C LEU A 198 -11.33 -17.78 -27.03
N PRO A 199 -12.16 -17.31 -26.09
CA PRO A 199 -11.91 -17.53 -24.67
C PRO A 199 -11.94 -19.02 -24.37
N GLU A 200 -11.12 -19.41 -23.40
CA GLU A 200 -11.17 -20.74 -22.80
C GLU A 200 -12.32 -20.81 -21.79
N GLN A 201 -12.51 -19.76 -20.99
CA GLN A 201 -13.56 -19.72 -19.97
C GLN A 201 -14.36 -18.41 -20.05
N GLU A 202 -15.68 -18.48 -20.02
CA GLU A 202 -16.58 -17.34 -20.03
C GLU A 202 -17.58 -17.40 -18.87
N TYR A 203 -17.69 -16.30 -18.13
CA TYR A 203 -18.57 -16.16 -16.98
C TYR A 203 -19.50 -14.97 -17.18
N TYR A 204 -20.77 -15.25 -17.46
CA TYR A 204 -21.81 -14.23 -17.68
C TYR A 204 -22.38 -13.83 -16.32
N LEU A 205 -22.10 -12.60 -15.89
CA LEU A 205 -22.39 -12.14 -14.53
C LEU A 205 -23.84 -11.66 -14.43
N GLN A 206 -24.63 -12.30 -13.56
CA GLN A 206 -26.01 -11.91 -13.27
C GLN A 206 -26.13 -11.52 -11.78
N PRO A 207 -25.80 -10.26 -11.42
CA PRO A 207 -25.98 -9.78 -10.06
C PRO A 207 -27.48 -9.76 -9.72
N GLY A 208 -27.84 -10.17 -8.50
CA GLY A 208 -29.22 -10.09 -8.05
C GLY A 208 -29.61 -8.65 -7.70
N GLU A 209 -30.90 -8.32 -7.77
CA GLU A 209 -31.37 -6.95 -7.50
C GLU A 209 -31.03 -6.52 -6.05
N PRO A 210 -30.24 -5.47 -5.83
CA PRO A 210 -30.04 -4.91 -4.51
C PRO A 210 -31.35 -4.27 -4.02
N GLY A 211 -31.78 -4.62 -2.81
CA GLY A 211 -32.92 -3.99 -2.16
C GLY A 211 -32.77 -2.45 -2.10
N ARG A 212 -33.88 -1.76 -2.42
CA ARG A 212 -34.11 -0.30 -2.50
C ARG A 212 -33.62 0.42 -3.76
N SER A 213 -34.46 0.31 -4.79
CA SER A 213 -34.69 1.26 -5.90
C SER A 213 -33.49 2.09 -6.37
N ARG A 214 -32.75 1.59 -7.36
CA ARG A 214 -32.14 2.41 -8.41
C ARG A 214 -32.30 1.65 -9.72
N THR A 215 -32.62 2.37 -10.79
CA THR A 215 -32.86 1.82 -12.13
C THR A 215 -31.76 0.82 -12.53
N PRO A 216 -32.08 -0.40 -13.01
CA PRO A 216 -31.08 -1.41 -13.41
C PRO A 216 -30.10 -0.92 -14.49
N SER A 217 -30.40 0.19 -15.17
CA SER A 217 -29.52 0.85 -16.14
C SER A 217 -28.34 1.65 -15.53
N SER A 218 -28.17 1.70 -14.20
CA SER A 218 -27.10 2.49 -13.55
C SER A 218 -25.97 1.70 -12.88
N ILE A 219 -26.08 0.37 -12.78
CA ILE A 219 -25.08 -0.49 -12.13
C ILE A 219 -24.45 -1.38 -13.20
N TYR A 220 -23.15 -1.24 -13.43
CA TYR A 220 -22.38 -2.08 -14.33
C TYR A 220 -21.03 -2.42 -13.71
N THR A 221 -20.37 -3.43 -14.24
CA THR A 221 -19.04 -3.84 -13.81
C THR A 221 -18.02 -2.73 -14.08
N ALA A 222 -17.12 -2.49 -13.14
CA ALA A 222 -16.12 -1.42 -13.20
C ALA A 222 -14.70 -1.96 -13.33
N ASP A 223 -14.32 -2.96 -12.51
CA ASP A 223 -12.97 -3.50 -12.44
C ASP A 223 -12.99 -4.94 -11.90
N PHE A 224 -11.87 -5.66 -11.97
CA PHE A 224 -11.68 -6.93 -11.29
C PHE A 224 -10.27 -7.08 -10.72
N SER A 225 -10.13 -7.95 -9.72
CA SER A 225 -8.83 -8.41 -9.22
C SER A 225 -8.84 -9.92 -9.04
N PHE A 226 -7.73 -10.58 -9.38
CA PHE A 226 -7.48 -11.94 -8.92
C PHE A 226 -7.17 -11.93 -7.42
N GLY A 227 -7.48 -13.02 -6.72
CA GLY A 227 -7.07 -13.22 -5.33
C GLY A 227 -5.61 -13.67 -5.20
N GLY A 228 -5.21 -13.96 -3.95
CA GLY A 228 -3.83 -14.22 -3.56
C GLY A 228 -3.51 -15.68 -3.32
N ASP A 229 -2.33 -15.94 -2.77
CA ASP A 229 -1.83 -17.31 -2.58
C ASP A 229 -2.49 -18.09 -1.41
N HIS A 230 -3.44 -17.49 -0.69
CA HIS A 230 -4.09 -18.03 0.51
C HIS A 230 -5.32 -18.89 0.16
N LEU A 231 -5.33 -20.16 0.57
CA LEU A 231 -6.45 -21.11 0.36
C LEU A 231 -7.18 -20.93 -0.99
N TRP A 232 -8.50 -20.72 -0.96
CA TRP A 232 -9.36 -20.54 -2.14
C TRP A 232 -9.26 -19.14 -2.76
N ASP A 233 -8.62 -18.16 -2.12
CA ASP A 233 -8.36 -16.84 -2.74
C ASP A 233 -7.57 -17.02 -4.03
N ARG A 234 -6.73 -18.05 -4.09
CA ARG A 234 -5.94 -18.43 -5.28
C ARG A 234 -6.78 -18.68 -6.52
N PHE A 235 -8.00 -19.18 -6.33
CA PHE A 235 -8.94 -19.51 -7.39
C PHE A 235 -10.08 -18.49 -7.46
N THR A 236 -9.90 -17.33 -6.84
CA THR A 236 -10.95 -16.33 -6.73
C THR A 236 -10.74 -15.17 -7.70
N VAL A 237 -11.81 -14.74 -8.33
CA VAL A 237 -11.90 -13.46 -9.05
C VAL A 237 -12.89 -12.56 -8.34
N PHE A 238 -12.42 -11.40 -7.86
CA PHE A 238 -13.26 -10.35 -7.30
C PHE A 238 -13.73 -9.42 -8.40
N ILE A 239 -15.03 -9.20 -8.50
CA ILE A 239 -15.66 -8.32 -9.48
C ILE A 239 -16.22 -7.09 -8.75
N LEU A 240 -15.78 -5.91 -9.16
CA LEU A 240 -16.29 -4.63 -8.66
C LEU A 240 -17.37 -4.08 -9.60
N PHE A 241 -18.49 -3.61 -9.03
CA PHE A 241 -19.51 -2.85 -9.73
C PHE A 241 -19.42 -1.35 -9.39
N THR A 242 -19.96 -0.51 -10.26
CA THR A 242 -19.87 0.96 -10.14
C THR A 242 -20.53 1.55 -8.90
N ASP A 243 -21.45 0.83 -8.27
CA ASP A 243 -22.09 1.21 -7.01
C ASP A 243 -21.25 0.88 -5.77
N GLY A 244 -20.09 0.25 -5.97
CA GLY A 244 -19.18 -0.20 -4.91
C GLY A 244 -19.49 -1.60 -4.39
N SER A 245 -20.46 -2.31 -4.96
CA SER A 245 -20.68 -3.71 -4.62
C SER A 245 -19.57 -4.60 -5.19
N ILE A 246 -19.10 -5.54 -4.37
CA ILE A 246 -18.08 -6.52 -4.73
C ILE A 246 -18.73 -7.90 -4.76
N TYR A 247 -18.44 -8.68 -5.79
CA TYR A 247 -18.86 -10.07 -5.92
C TYR A 247 -17.64 -10.97 -6.12
N ILE A 248 -17.81 -12.25 -5.81
CA ILE A 248 -16.77 -13.29 -5.89
C ILE A 248 -17.21 -14.35 -6.92
N LEU A 249 -16.27 -14.75 -7.78
CA LEU A 249 -16.34 -16.00 -8.53
C LEU A 249 -15.25 -16.94 -7.97
N CYS A 250 -15.67 -18.11 -7.48
CA CYS A 250 -14.75 -19.12 -6.97
C CYS A 250 -15.35 -20.53 -7.14
N PRO A 251 -14.62 -21.51 -7.75
CA PRO A 251 -13.24 -21.41 -8.23
C PRO A 251 -13.12 -21.11 -9.73
N VAL A 252 -12.13 -20.30 -10.10
CA VAL A 252 -11.70 -20.00 -11.48
C VAL A 252 -10.24 -20.40 -11.60
N VAL A 253 -9.97 -21.45 -12.40
CA VAL A 253 -8.63 -22.01 -12.60
C VAL A 253 -8.32 -22.11 -14.09
N PRO A 254 -7.27 -21.44 -14.59
CA PRO A 254 -6.87 -21.55 -15.99
C PRO A 254 -6.47 -22.99 -16.35
N PHE A 255 -6.87 -23.49 -17.52
CA PHE A 255 -6.53 -24.86 -17.87
C PHE A 255 -5.03 -25.01 -18.15
N GLY A 256 -4.44 -26.06 -17.58
CA GLY A 256 -3.03 -26.34 -17.74
C GLY A 256 -2.09 -25.42 -16.96
N SER A 257 -2.58 -24.53 -16.11
CA SER A 257 -1.76 -23.81 -15.14
C SER A 257 -1.13 -24.77 -14.12
N VAL A 258 -0.05 -24.32 -13.48
CA VAL A 258 0.78 -25.15 -12.59
C VAL A 258 0.77 -24.54 -11.19
N TYR A 259 0.50 -25.38 -10.19
CA TYR A 259 0.40 -24.98 -8.79
C TYR A 259 1.35 -25.79 -7.90
N LYS A 260 1.74 -25.22 -6.78
CA LYS A 260 2.49 -25.93 -5.73
C LYS A 260 1.62 -27.03 -5.14
N TRP A 261 2.19 -28.22 -5.00
CA TRP A 261 1.48 -29.36 -4.45
C TRP A 261 1.00 -29.09 -3.02
N GLU A 262 1.83 -28.44 -2.20
CA GLU A 262 1.52 -28.14 -0.80
C GLU A 262 0.28 -27.24 -0.68
N SER A 263 0.13 -26.27 -1.58
CA SER A 263 -1.02 -25.36 -1.59
C SER A 263 -2.31 -26.09 -1.97
N ILE A 264 -2.27 -26.99 -2.96
CA ILE A 264 -3.45 -27.79 -3.35
C ILE A 264 -3.82 -28.77 -2.23
N MET A 265 -2.82 -29.39 -1.58
CA MET A 265 -3.02 -30.23 -0.41
C MET A 265 -3.65 -29.48 0.75
N GLU A 266 -3.24 -28.24 1.00
CA GLU A 266 -3.82 -27.40 2.05
C GLU A 266 -5.31 -27.19 1.83
N ILE A 267 -5.72 -26.79 0.61
CA ILE A 267 -7.12 -26.61 0.21
C ILE A 267 -7.90 -27.93 0.33
N TYR A 268 -7.34 -29.04 -0.15
CA TYR A 268 -7.98 -30.36 -0.09
C TYR A 268 -8.20 -30.84 1.35
N ASN A 269 -7.20 -30.63 2.22
CA ASN A 269 -7.29 -31.01 3.63
C ASN A 269 -8.29 -30.14 4.40
N ASP A 270 -8.35 -28.85 4.10
CA ASP A 270 -9.34 -27.92 4.68
C ASP A 270 -10.77 -28.40 4.40
N ALA A 271 -11.09 -28.68 3.13
CA ALA A 271 -12.41 -29.17 2.73
C ALA A 271 -12.80 -30.50 3.40
N ASN A 272 -11.84 -31.41 3.56
CA ASN A 272 -12.04 -32.69 4.24
C ASN A 272 -12.22 -32.54 5.76
N MET A 273 -11.48 -31.62 6.39
CA MET A 273 -11.44 -31.49 7.84
C MET A 273 -12.61 -30.67 8.37
N TYR A 274 -12.94 -29.56 7.72
CA TYR A 274 -13.96 -28.60 8.19
C TYR A 274 -15.29 -28.71 7.42
N GLY A 275 -15.26 -29.16 6.16
CA GLY A 275 -16.45 -29.32 5.34
C GLY A 275 -17.13 -30.67 5.51
N VAL A 276 -16.50 -31.75 5.04
CA VAL A 276 -17.11 -33.10 4.98
C VAL A 276 -17.42 -33.67 6.36
N LYS A 277 -16.61 -33.35 7.37
CA LYS A 277 -16.83 -33.78 8.75
C LYS A 277 -17.78 -32.86 9.53
N SER A 278 -18.37 -31.85 8.88
CA SER A 278 -19.33 -30.94 9.49
C SER A 278 -20.63 -31.66 9.86
N SER A 279 -21.30 -31.18 10.91
CA SER A 279 -22.64 -31.61 11.29
C SER A 279 -23.74 -31.02 10.41
N ASN A 280 -23.42 -29.99 9.60
CA ASN A 280 -24.37 -29.33 8.72
C ASN A 280 -24.40 -29.99 7.34
N SER A 281 -25.57 -30.48 6.92
CA SER A 281 -25.75 -31.15 5.62
C SER A 281 -25.41 -30.27 4.40
N MET A 282 -25.62 -28.94 4.49
CA MET A 282 -25.27 -28.01 3.42
C MET A 282 -23.75 -27.85 3.30
N ALA A 283 -23.06 -27.74 4.43
CA ALA A 283 -21.60 -27.72 4.48
C ALA A 283 -20.98 -28.99 3.89
N VAL A 284 -21.54 -30.17 4.25
CA VAL A 284 -21.12 -31.45 3.68
C VAL A 284 -21.36 -31.49 2.17
N SER A 285 -22.51 -31.01 1.69
CA SER A 285 -22.83 -30.97 0.26
C SER A 285 -21.86 -30.08 -0.54
N ASN A 286 -21.64 -28.85 -0.10
CA ASN A 286 -20.77 -27.89 -0.78
C ASN A 286 -19.31 -28.36 -0.79
N SER A 287 -18.82 -28.83 0.36
CA SER A 287 -17.45 -29.36 0.46
C SER A 287 -17.24 -30.65 -0.34
N SER A 288 -18.25 -31.52 -0.43
CA SER A 288 -18.18 -32.72 -1.28
C SER A 288 -18.07 -32.35 -2.76
N LEU A 289 -18.85 -31.37 -3.23
CA LEU A 289 -18.73 -30.84 -4.60
C LEU A 289 -17.36 -30.20 -4.85
N ALA A 290 -16.83 -29.45 -3.87
CA ALA A 290 -15.50 -28.87 -3.96
C ALA A 290 -14.40 -29.93 -4.06
N ILE A 291 -14.50 -31.02 -3.30
CA ILE A 291 -13.58 -32.15 -3.35
C ILE A 291 -13.68 -32.87 -4.70
N GLU A 292 -14.88 -33.16 -5.18
CA GLU A 292 -15.09 -33.76 -6.52
C GLU A 292 -14.44 -32.89 -7.61
N TRP A 293 -14.66 -31.58 -7.54
CA TRP A 293 -14.05 -30.64 -8.47
C TRP A 293 -12.53 -30.60 -8.36
N LEU A 294 -11.97 -30.63 -7.14
CA LEU A 294 -10.52 -30.67 -6.91
C LEU A 294 -9.90 -31.96 -7.47
N GLU A 295 -10.50 -33.12 -7.20
CA GLU A 295 -10.00 -34.42 -7.66
C GLU A 295 -10.05 -34.54 -9.18
N ALA A 296 -11.07 -33.95 -9.83
CA ALA A 296 -11.16 -33.92 -11.29
C ALA A 296 -10.19 -32.92 -11.93
N THR A 297 -9.97 -31.75 -11.30
CA THR A 297 -9.06 -30.72 -11.78
C THR A 297 -7.59 -31.09 -11.52
N PHE A 298 -7.31 -31.79 -10.42
CA PHE A 298 -6.00 -32.26 -9.99
C PHE A 298 -6.03 -33.77 -9.70
N PRO A 299 -6.01 -34.63 -10.74
CA PRO A 299 -6.11 -36.09 -10.59
C PRO A 299 -5.04 -36.71 -9.68
N ASP A 300 -3.87 -36.07 -9.58
CA ASP A 300 -2.76 -36.45 -8.70
C ASP A 300 -3.19 -36.62 -7.22
N LEU A 301 -4.27 -35.94 -6.79
CA LEU A 301 -4.90 -36.10 -5.48
C LEU A 301 -5.36 -37.53 -5.20
N THR A 302 -5.87 -38.21 -6.23
CA THR A 302 -6.41 -39.58 -6.12
C THR A 302 -5.37 -40.65 -6.42
N GLU A 303 -4.39 -40.35 -7.28
CA GLU A 303 -3.37 -41.30 -7.74
C GLU A 303 -2.24 -41.55 -6.73
N GLN A 304 -2.16 -40.73 -5.67
CA GLN A 304 -1.10 -40.71 -4.66
C GLN A 304 -0.90 -42.06 -3.93
N GLY A 305 -1.91 -42.94 -3.92
CA GLY A 305 -1.77 -44.32 -3.42
C GLY A 305 -0.76 -45.18 -4.19
N THR A 306 -0.29 -44.75 -5.36
CA THR A 306 0.45 -45.60 -6.31
C THR A 306 1.87 -45.11 -6.65
N ARG A 307 2.23 -43.85 -6.35
CA ARG A 307 3.50 -43.23 -6.74
C ARG A 307 4.23 -42.64 -5.52
N GLY A 308 5.28 -43.32 -5.05
CA GLY A 308 6.14 -42.87 -3.95
C GLY A 308 7.14 -41.75 -4.34
N GLU A 309 6.73 -40.78 -5.16
CA GLU A 309 7.55 -39.62 -5.56
C GLU A 309 7.09 -38.36 -4.81
N ASN A 310 8.03 -37.52 -4.35
CA ASN A 310 7.73 -36.20 -3.80
C ASN A 310 7.28 -35.26 -4.92
N ILE A 311 5.97 -35.19 -5.18
CA ILE A 311 5.37 -34.24 -6.12
C ILE A 311 5.53 -32.83 -5.55
N LEU A 312 6.20 -31.94 -6.29
CA LEU A 312 6.39 -30.54 -5.89
C LEU A 312 5.36 -29.61 -6.54
N VAL A 313 4.88 -29.96 -7.73
CA VAL A 313 3.92 -29.17 -8.49
C VAL A 313 2.92 -30.07 -9.20
N VAL A 314 1.70 -29.56 -9.37
CA VAL A 314 0.62 -30.23 -10.09
C VAL A 314 0.03 -29.32 -11.15
N LYS A 315 -0.55 -29.93 -12.18
CA LYS A 315 -1.11 -29.24 -13.33
C LYS A 315 -2.63 -29.32 -13.31
N ALA A 316 -3.30 -28.18 -13.46
CA ALA A 316 -4.75 -28.12 -13.56
C ALA A 316 -5.23 -28.73 -14.89
N HIS A 317 -6.20 -29.65 -14.82
CA HIS A 317 -6.85 -30.26 -15.96
C HIS A 317 -8.16 -29.53 -16.28
N PRO A 318 -8.53 -29.40 -17.57
CA PRO A 318 -9.83 -28.86 -17.95
C PRO A 318 -10.98 -29.61 -17.30
N TYR A 319 -11.75 -28.94 -16.44
CA TYR A 319 -12.90 -29.53 -15.79
C TYR A 319 -13.98 -28.49 -15.48
N ALA A 320 -15.24 -28.91 -15.61
CA ALA A 320 -16.41 -28.14 -15.22
C ALA A 320 -17.57 -29.10 -14.90
N LEU A 321 -18.38 -28.75 -13.90
CA LEU A 321 -19.58 -29.51 -13.56
C LEU A 321 -20.64 -29.33 -14.66
N LEU A 322 -21.26 -30.42 -15.08
CA LEU A 322 -22.24 -30.43 -16.18
C LEU A 322 -23.57 -29.78 -15.78
N ASP A 323 -24.07 -30.10 -14.60
CA ASP A 323 -25.40 -29.67 -14.09
C ASP A 323 -25.29 -28.62 -12.98
N ALA A 324 -24.17 -27.90 -12.91
CA ALA A 324 -23.99 -26.81 -11.98
C ALA A 324 -23.14 -25.69 -12.57
N SER A 325 -23.51 -24.44 -12.29
CA SER A 325 -22.74 -23.25 -12.66
C SER A 325 -22.13 -22.60 -11.42
N LEU A 326 -21.07 -21.81 -11.59
CA LEU A 326 -20.53 -21.03 -10.48
C LEU A 326 -21.55 -20.01 -9.98
N ALA A 327 -21.67 -19.90 -8.66
CA ALA A 327 -22.42 -18.81 -8.06
C ALA A 327 -21.64 -17.49 -8.20
N LEU A 328 -22.35 -16.41 -8.52
CA LEU A 328 -21.84 -15.06 -8.33
C LEU A 328 -22.09 -14.67 -6.86
N GLN A 329 -21.11 -14.91 -6.00
CA GLN A 329 -21.28 -14.76 -4.56
C GLN A 329 -21.22 -13.27 -4.18
N GLY A 330 -22.34 -12.72 -3.69
CA GLY A 330 -22.39 -11.32 -3.26
C GLY A 330 -23.78 -10.70 -3.38
N PRO A 331 -23.89 -9.37 -3.17
CA PRO A 331 -22.78 -8.47 -2.86
C PRO A 331 -22.17 -8.76 -1.48
N LEU A 332 -20.85 -8.63 -1.34
CA LEU A 332 -20.19 -8.78 -0.05
C LEU A 332 -20.76 -7.76 0.96
N TYR A 333 -21.19 -8.23 2.13
CA TYR A 333 -21.83 -7.39 3.13
C TYR A 333 -20.83 -6.91 4.18
N LYS A 334 -21.09 -5.74 4.77
CA LYS A 334 -20.24 -5.19 5.82
C LYS A 334 -20.64 -5.74 7.18
N ALA A 335 -19.67 -6.15 7.98
CA ALA A 335 -19.89 -6.50 9.38
C ALA A 335 -20.18 -5.21 10.18
N SER A 336 -21.39 -5.07 10.73
CA SER A 336 -21.73 -3.95 11.61
C SER A 336 -21.21 -4.20 13.02
N ASN A 337 -20.43 -3.26 13.58
CA ASN A 337 -20.06 -3.28 14.99
C ASN A 337 -21.31 -2.99 15.84
N GLY A 338 -21.96 -4.04 16.33
CA GLY A 338 -23.12 -3.92 17.21
C GLY A 338 -22.71 -3.51 18.62
N ASP A 339 -23.08 -2.30 19.03
CA ASP A 339 -23.49 -2.03 20.41
C ASP A 339 -24.50 -0.86 20.44
N GLY A 340 -25.78 -1.19 20.63
CA GLY A 340 -26.84 -0.27 21.11
C GLY A 340 -27.48 0.73 20.13
N ASP A 341 -28.81 0.70 20.08
CA ASP A 341 -29.77 1.65 19.48
C ASP A 341 -29.82 1.79 17.95
N GLU A 342 -30.84 1.15 17.36
CA GLU A 342 -31.27 1.31 15.96
C GLU A 342 -31.72 2.73 15.58
N ASP A 343 -31.76 3.67 16.53
CA ASP A 343 -32.07 5.10 16.28
C ASP A 343 -30.82 6.00 16.19
N PHE A 344 -29.61 5.47 16.45
CA PHE A 344 -28.33 6.18 16.30
C PHE A 344 -27.35 5.45 15.40
N ALA A 345 -27.84 4.85 14.30
CA ALA A 345 -26.97 4.49 13.18
C ALA A 345 -26.23 5.75 12.71
N VAL A 346 -25.03 5.96 13.25
CA VAL A 346 -24.05 6.91 12.74
C VAL A 346 -23.97 6.58 11.26
N ARG A 347 -24.54 7.44 10.41
CA ARG A 347 -24.53 7.28 8.97
C ARG A 347 -23.10 6.90 8.59
N GLU A 348 -22.86 5.63 8.27
CA GLU A 348 -21.55 5.18 7.80
C GLU A 348 -21.17 6.14 6.68
N ALA A 349 -19.96 6.72 6.74
CA ALA A 349 -19.55 7.67 5.73
C ALA A 349 -19.67 7.01 4.35
N GLU A 350 -20.68 7.41 3.58
CA GLU A 350 -20.94 6.88 2.24
C GLU A 350 -19.87 7.46 1.30
N CYS A 351 -19.17 6.57 0.60
CA CYS A 351 -18.24 6.93 -0.44
C CYS A 351 -19.00 7.67 -1.56
N LYS A 352 -18.44 8.77 -2.05
CA LYS A 352 -19.08 9.59 -3.08
C LYS A 352 -18.64 9.16 -4.48
N GLY A 353 -19.55 9.30 -5.44
CA GLY A 353 -19.26 8.98 -6.85
C GLY A 353 -19.46 7.49 -7.15
N ARG A 354 -18.80 7.02 -8.22
CA ARG A 354 -18.81 5.60 -8.64
C ARG A 354 -17.49 4.94 -8.27
N ALA A 355 -17.51 3.64 -8.01
CA ALA A 355 -16.28 2.86 -7.87
C ALA A 355 -15.56 2.77 -9.24
N VAL A 356 -14.23 2.88 -9.24
CA VAL A 356 -13.42 2.98 -10.47
C VAL A 356 -12.24 2.01 -10.53
N SER A 357 -11.75 1.51 -9.40
CA SER A 357 -10.68 0.51 -9.39
C SER A 357 -10.75 -0.37 -8.15
N LEU A 358 -10.32 -1.62 -8.29
CA LEU A 358 -10.25 -2.62 -7.23
C LEU A 358 -8.82 -3.19 -7.15
N LEU A 359 -8.30 -3.30 -5.93
CA LEU A 359 -7.05 -4.01 -5.66
C LEU A 359 -7.27 -5.01 -4.52
N TYR A 360 -7.01 -6.28 -4.79
CA TYR A 360 -6.79 -7.28 -3.75
C TYR A 360 -5.32 -7.29 -3.36
N ASN A 361 -5.03 -7.40 -2.06
CA ASN A 361 -3.68 -7.65 -1.56
C ASN A 361 -3.70 -8.60 -0.37
N LEU A 362 -2.77 -9.55 -0.34
CA LEU A 362 -2.58 -10.43 0.81
C LEU A 362 -1.47 -9.85 1.69
N VAL A 363 -1.83 -9.36 2.87
CA VAL A 363 -0.89 -8.74 3.80
C VAL A 363 -0.71 -9.67 4.99
N SER A 364 0.40 -10.41 5.02
CA SER A 364 0.64 -11.49 5.98
C SER A 364 -0.45 -12.58 5.87
N LYS A 365 -1.49 -12.54 6.72
CA LYS A 365 -2.64 -13.44 6.69
C LYS A 365 -3.96 -12.71 6.40
N ASP A 366 -3.93 -11.39 6.31
CA ASP A 366 -5.10 -10.57 6.10
C ASP A 366 -5.32 -10.37 4.58
N SER A 367 -6.45 -10.86 4.06
CA SER A 367 -6.91 -10.57 2.71
C SER A 367 -7.59 -9.19 2.68
N VAL A 368 -6.92 -8.21 2.06
CA VAL A 368 -7.34 -6.80 2.03
C VAL A 368 -7.87 -6.44 0.64
N LEU A 369 -9.05 -5.84 0.60
CA LEU A 369 -9.67 -5.28 -0.59
C LEU A 369 -9.69 -3.76 -0.51
N VAL A 370 -9.14 -3.11 -1.54
CA VAL A 370 -9.15 -1.64 -1.65
C VAL A 370 -9.94 -1.22 -2.87
N THR A 371 -11.01 -0.47 -2.61
CA THR A 371 -11.89 0.09 -3.64
C THR A 371 -11.63 1.59 -3.77
N ALA A 372 -11.23 2.03 -4.96
CA ALA A 372 -11.10 3.44 -5.28
C ALA A 372 -12.39 4.01 -5.87
N TRP A 373 -12.75 5.22 -5.46
CA TRP A 373 -13.95 5.93 -5.86
C TRP A 373 -13.63 7.16 -6.69
N SER A 374 -14.52 7.49 -7.61
CA SER A 374 -14.35 8.63 -8.54
C SER A 374 -14.35 9.99 -7.84
N ALA A 375 -14.76 10.08 -6.57
CA ALA A 375 -14.60 11.29 -5.76
C ALA A 375 -13.19 11.45 -5.16
N GLY A 376 -12.27 10.52 -5.40
CA GLY A 376 -10.93 10.52 -4.80
C GLY A 376 -10.89 9.91 -3.40
N GLN A 377 -11.81 9.01 -3.08
CA GLN A 377 -11.83 8.29 -1.81
C GLN A 377 -11.40 6.85 -2.02
N LEU A 378 -10.68 6.27 -1.07
CA LEU A 378 -10.38 4.85 -1.00
C LEU A 378 -11.14 4.24 0.18
N GLN A 379 -11.76 3.10 -0.08
CA GLN A 379 -12.35 2.25 0.93
C GLN A 379 -11.46 1.02 1.10
N VAL A 380 -10.93 0.82 2.31
CA VAL A 380 -10.08 -0.31 2.66
C VAL A 380 -10.87 -1.24 3.57
N ASP A 381 -11.13 -2.46 3.09
CA ASP A 381 -11.86 -3.50 3.81
C ASP A 381 -10.98 -4.76 3.92
N ALA A 382 -11.14 -5.53 4.98
CA ALA A 382 -10.56 -6.86 5.13
C ALA A 382 -11.65 -7.94 5.08
N LEU A 383 -11.34 -9.09 4.50
CA LEU A 383 -12.20 -10.27 4.58
C LEU A 383 -12.14 -10.85 6.00
N VAL A 384 -13.32 -11.06 6.60
CA VAL A 384 -13.43 -11.57 7.98
C VAL A 384 -13.44 -13.09 8.05
N ASP A 385 -13.84 -13.73 6.96
CA ASP A 385 -13.96 -15.18 6.85
C ASP A 385 -13.34 -15.67 5.55
N GLU A 386 -13.02 -16.96 5.50
CA GLU A 386 -12.38 -17.62 4.37
C GLU A 386 -13.33 -17.75 3.19
N ILE A 387 -12.82 -17.53 1.98
CA ILE A 387 -13.60 -17.70 0.75
C ILE A 387 -13.84 -19.19 0.52
N GLN A 388 -15.05 -19.53 0.10
CA GLN A 388 -15.44 -20.90 -0.23
C GLN A 388 -15.91 -20.99 -1.68
N PRO A 389 -15.66 -22.13 -2.35
CA PRO A 389 -16.19 -22.36 -3.69
C PRO A 389 -17.69 -22.66 -3.61
N VAL A 390 -18.47 -22.08 -4.52
CA VAL A 390 -19.94 -22.25 -4.50
C VAL A 390 -20.46 -22.47 -5.92
N TRP A 391 -21.25 -23.52 -6.08
CA TRP A 391 -21.96 -23.85 -7.32
C TRP A 391 -23.48 -23.83 -7.10
N ILE A 392 -24.22 -23.42 -8.12
CA ILE A 392 -25.68 -23.46 -8.16
C ILE A 392 -26.09 -24.70 -8.98
N PRO A 393 -26.67 -25.72 -8.35
CA PRO A 393 -27.14 -26.91 -9.07
C PRO A 393 -28.37 -26.58 -9.93
N GLY A 394 -28.50 -27.26 -11.07
CA GLY A 394 -29.61 -27.08 -12.02
C GLY A 394 -29.32 -26.10 -13.15
N ASN A 395 -28.22 -25.35 -13.07
CA ASN A 395 -27.75 -24.48 -14.16
C ASN A 395 -26.61 -25.17 -14.90
N SER A 396 -26.87 -25.64 -16.12
CA SER A 396 -25.85 -26.38 -16.89
C SER A 396 -24.79 -25.47 -17.49
N SER A 397 -23.52 -25.89 -17.39
CA SER A 397 -22.41 -25.24 -18.10
C SER A 397 -22.41 -25.61 -19.59
N ARG A 398 -22.02 -24.67 -20.44
CA ARG A 398 -21.84 -24.92 -21.87
C ARG A 398 -20.40 -25.32 -22.13
N LEU A 399 -20.21 -26.56 -22.60
CA LEU A 399 -18.88 -27.10 -22.88
C LEU A 399 -18.59 -27.08 -24.38
N ARG A 400 -17.41 -26.57 -24.74
CA ARG A 400 -16.82 -26.78 -26.06
C ARG A 400 -15.85 -27.95 -25.96
N MET A 401 -16.11 -29.04 -26.69
CA MET A 401 -15.26 -30.23 -26.67
C MET A 401 -14.58 -30.47 -28.02
N ASN A 402 -13.43 -31.14 -27.99
CA ASN A 402 -12.79 -31.66 -29.20
C ASN A 402 -13.35 -33.03 -29.59
N SER A 403 -12.88 -33.58 -30.72
CA SER A 403 -13.26 -34.90 -31.23
C SER A 403 -12.90 -36.08 -30.30
N HIS A 404 -12.11 -35.85 -29.26
CA HIS A 404 -11.71 -36.85 -28.27
C HIS A 404 -12.42 -36.64 -26.92
N ASN A 405 -13.53 -35.89 -26.89
CA ASN A 405 -14.29 -35.54 -25.69
C ASN A 405 -13.47 -34.82 -24.61
N LYS A 406 -12.39 -34.12 -24.99
CA LYS A 406 -11.68 -33.23 -24.07
C LYS A 406 -12.27 -31.84 -24.13
N ILE A 407 -12.45 -31.23 -22.96
CA ILE A 407 -12.93 -29.85 -22.84
C ILE A 407 -11.86 -28.90 -23.40
N LEU A 408 -12.28 -28.05 -24.35
CA LEU A 408 -11.52 -26.96 -24.96
C LEU A 408 -11.97 -25.59 -24.46
N GLY A 409 -13.13 -25.51 -23.81
CA GLY A 409 -13.62 -24.28 -23.22
C GLY A 409 -14.96 -24.46 -22.54
N VAL A 410 -15.28 -23.52 -21.65
CA VAL A 410 -16.44 -23.57 -20.77
C VAL A 410 -17.08 -22.19 -20.70
N ALA A 411 -18.41 -22.14 -20.82
CA ALA A 411 -19.18 -20.92 -20.62
C ALA A 411 -20.29 -21.16 -19.61
N MET A 412 -20.44 -20.27 -18.62
CA MET A 412 -21.43 -20.39 -17.55
C MET A 412 -22.17 -19.09 -17.31
N ILE A 413 -23.46 -19.20 -16.97
CA ILE A 413 -24.22 -18.09 -16.39
C ILE A 413 -24.03 -18.15 -14.88
N CYS A 414 -23.49 -17.08 -14.32
CA CYS A 414 -23.19 -16.95 -12.90
C CYS A 414 -24.27 -16.09 -12.25
N GLU A 415 -25.26 -16.75 -11.66
CA GLU A 415 -26.36 -16.11 -10.95
C GLU A 415 -25.97 -15.80 -9.51
N SER A 416 -26.55 -14.73 -8.96
CA SER A 416 -26.36 -14.37 -7.57
C SER A 416 -27.04 -15.37 -6.64
N ASN A 417 -26.29 -15.93 -5.69
CA ASN A 417 -26.85 -16.79 -4.65
C ASN A 417 -27.48 -15.94 -3.53
N ILE A 418 -28.59 -15.24 -3.83
CA ILE A 418 -29.37 -14.55 -2.79
C ILE A 418 -30.23 -15.58 -2.06
N GLY A 419 -29.60 -16.35 -1.16
CA GLY A 419 -30.32 -16.87 0.00
C GLY A 419 -30.63 -15.71 0.96
N GLU A 420 -31.63 -15.87 1.84
CA GLU A 420 -31.86 -14.93 2.95
C GLU A 420 -30.55 -14.76 3.73
N LEU A 421 -29.83 -13.65 3.49
CA LEU A 421 -28.67 -13.26 4.28
C LEU A 421 -29.09 -13.31 5.75
N PRO A 422 -28.37 -14.04 6.63
CA PRO A 422 -28.72 -14.06 8.03
C PRO A 422 -28.62 -12.64 8.55
N VAL A 423 -29.77 -12.04 8.89
CA VAL A 423 -29.84 -10.82 9.69
C VAL A 423 -28.93 -11.07 10.89
N SER A 424 -27.83 -10.33 10.97
CA SER A 424 -26.79 -10.53 11.97
C SER A 424 -27.36 -10.22 13.35
N THR A 425 -28.00 -11.21 13.97
CA THR A 425 -28.17 -11.24 15.41
C THR A 425 -26.83 -11.70 15.96
N SER A 426 -26.19 -10.86 16.75
CA SER A 426 -24.84 -10.98 17.32
C SER A 426 -24.59 -12.20 18.22
N ASN A 427 -25.41 -13.25 18.13
CA ASN A 427 -25.51 -14.33 19.11
C ASN A 427 -25.26 -15.72 18.51
N LEU A 428 -24.91 -15.87 17.23
CA LEU A 428 -24.44 -17.16 16.70
C LEU A 428 -22.92 -17.29 16.86
N PRO A 429 -22.40 -18.38 17.44
CA PRO A 429 -20.96 -18.63 17.48
C PRO A 429 -20.40 -18.80 16.06
N LEU A 430 -19.26 -18.14 15.76
CA LEU A 430 -18.58 -18.17 14.44
C LEU A 430 -18.25 -19.58 13.95
N ASP A 431 -18.14 -20.57 14.84
CA ASP A 431 -17.76 -21.95 14.51
C ASP A 431 -18.80 -22.71 13.65
N HIS A 432 -19.97 -22.13 13.34
CA HIS A 432 -21.08 -22.81 12.67
C HIS A 432 -21.38 -22.35 11.23
N THR A 433 -20.60 -21.44 10.65
CA THR A 433 -20.86 -20.86 9.30
C THR A 433 -19.93 -21.34 8.18
N VAL A 434 -18.91 -22.13 8.49
CA VAL A 434 -17.94 -22.64 7.51
C VAL A 434 -18.62 -23.62 6.53
N TRP A 435 -18.26 -23.54 5.25
CA TRP A 435 -18.76 -24.34 4.13
C TRP A 435 -20.24 -24.15 3.75
N LEU A 436 -20.94 -23.15 4.31
CA LEU A 436 -22.36 -22.90 3.98
C LEU A 436 -22.58 -22.20 2.64
N GLY A 437 -21.53 -21.70 2.00
CA GLY A 437 -21.64 -20.98 0.72
C GLY A 437 -22.22 -19.57 0.87
N HIS A 438 -22.13 -18.99 2.06
CA HIS A 438 -22.38 -17.57 2.29
C HIS A 438 -21.15 -16.75 1.89
N PRO A 439 -21.33 -15.57 1.28
CA PRO A 439 -20.21 -14.69 0.98
C PRO A 439 -19.53 -14.23 2.29
N PRO A 440 -18.19 -14.10 2.33
CA PRO A 440 -17.49 -13.65 3.53
C PRO A 440 -17.84 -12.19 3.87
N PRO A 441 -17.96 -11.83 5.17
CA PRO A 441 -18.18 -10.45 5.58
C PRO A 441 -16.95 -9.58 5.30
N LEU A 442 -17.20 -8.30 5.04
CA LEU A 442 -16.19 -7.25 4.97
C LEU A 442 -16.13 -6.49 6.29
N LEU A 443 -14.94 -6.44 6.90
CA LEU A 443 -14.63 -5.52 7.98
C LEU A 443 -13.97 -4.28 7.41
N ARG A 444 -14.65 -3.14 7.55
CA ARG A 444 -14.09 -1.86 7.11
C ARG A 444 -12.93 -1.45 8.00
N LEU A 445 -11.73 -1.40 7.40
CA LEU A 445 -10.52 -0.97 8.08
C LEU A 445 -10.39 0.55 8.09
N ALA A 446 -10.63 1.18 6.94
CA ALA A 446 -10.46 2.62 6.80
C ALA A 446 -11.22 3.21 5.61
N MET A 447 -11.55 4.49 5.76
CA MET A 447 -11.95 5.38 4.69
C MET A 447 -10.87 6.45 4.54
N VAL A 448 -10.27 6.52 3.36
CA VAL A 448 -9.14 7.41 3.07
C VAL A 448 -9.57 8.42 2.02
N ASP A 449 -9.37 9.71 2.27
CA ASP A 449 -9.63 10.77 1.30
C ASP A 449 -8.28 11.25 0.72
N LEU A 450 -8.13 11.14 -0.60
CA LEU A 450 -6.94 11.61 -1.34
C LEU A 450 -6.97 13.14 -1.57
N ALA A 451 -8.00 13.84 -1.08
CA ALA A 451 -8.18 15.28 -1.20
C ALA A 451 -8.16 15.79 -2.67
N LEU A 452 -8.67 14.97 -3.60
CA LEU A 452 -8.72 15.32 -5.01
C LEU A 452 -9.80 16.37 -5.32
N PRO A 453 -9.63 17.21 -6.37
CA PRO A 453 -10.62 18.22 -6.72
C PRO A 453 -11.96 17.58 -7.15
N THR A 454 -13.04 17.94 -6.46
CA THR A 454 -14.39 17.40 -6.68
C THR A 454 -15.11 17.97 -7.92
N LYS A 455 -14.51 18.92 -8.64
CA LYS A 455 -15.15 19.68 -9.73
C LYS A 455 -14.97 19.10 -11.14
N LEU A 456 -14.43 17.89 -11.30
CA LEU A 456 -14.24 17.28 -12.62
C LEU A 456 -15.55 16.65 -13.11
N GLU A 457 -16.13 17.15 -14.20
CA GLU A 457 -17.22 16.48 -14.92
C GLU A 457 -16.73 15.12 -15.42
N GLY A 458 -17.07 14.04 -14.71
CA GLY A 458 -16.63 12.66 -15.00
C GLY A 458 -15.94 11.93 -13.84
N GLY A 459 -15.58 12.65 -12.76
CA GLY A 459 -14.86 12.12 -11.61
C GLY A 459 -13.37 11.86 -11.87
N SER A 460 -12.63 11.58 -10.80
CA SER A 460 -11.20 11.23 -10.86
C SER A 460 -11.03 9.78 -11.29
N LEU A 461 -10.13 9.53 -12.27
CA LEU A 461 -9.60 8.20 -12.51
C LEU A 461 -8.51 7.93 -11.47
N VAL A 462 -8.68 6.85 -10.71
CA VAL A 462 -7.71 6.38 -9.73
C VAL A 462 -7.37 4.94 -10.07
N THR A 463 -6.08 4.66 -10.20
CA THR A 463 -5.55 3.30 -10.40
C THR A 463 -4.68 2.92 -9.22
N LEU A 464 -4.88 1.71 -8.72
CA LEU A 464 -4.22 1.21 -7.53
C LEU A 464 -3.06 0.27 -7.90
N PHE A 465 -1.97 0.34 -7.14
CA PHE A 465 -0.83 -0.56 -7.24
C PHE A 465 -0.37 -0.97 -5.84
N ALA A 466 -0.09 -2.25 -5.64
CA ALA A 466 0.60 -2.71 -4.44
C ALA A 466 2.09 -2.37 -4.52
N ASP A 467 2.72 -2.09 -3.38
CA ASP A 467 4.18 -2.01 -3.29
C ASP A 467 4.80 -3.42 -3.44
N SER A 468 5.91 -3.51 -4.16
CA SER A 468 6.55 -4.79 -4.48
C SER A 468 7.30 -5.43 -3.31
N LEU A 469 7.52 -4.69 -2.22
CA LEU A 469 8.24 -5.15 -1.04
C LEU A 469 7.41 -5.03 0.25
N LEU A 470 6.63 -3.96 0.41
CA LEU A 470 5.83 -3.69 1.60
C LEU A 470 4.33 -3.84 1.32
N PRO A 471 3.73 -5.03 1.50
CA PRO A 471 2.32 -5.27 1.14
C PRO A 471 1.32 -4.36 1.88
N GLU A 472 1.68 -3.79 3.03
CA GLU A 472 0.88 -2.78 3.74
C GLU A 472 0.77 -1.44 2.98
N ARG A 473 1.61 -1.19 1.97
CA ARG A 473 1.64 0.05 1.21
C ARG A 473 0.95 -0.11 -0.15
N ILE A 474 0.09 0.85 -0.44
CA ILE A 474 -0.69 0.92 -1.66
C ILE A 474 -0.48 2.30 -2.29
N TYR A 475 -0.16 2.31 -3.57
CA TYR A 475 -0.03 3.53 -4.37
C TYR A 475 -1.32 3.81 -5.12
N SER A 476 -1.75 5.07 -5.08
CA SER A 476 -2.88 5.59 -5.83
C SER A 476 -2.39 6.54 -6.90
N LEU A 477 -2.51 6.12 -8.16
CA LEU A 477 -2.20 6.91 -9.33
C LEU A 477 -3.45 7.66 -9.80
N HIS A 478 -3.38 8.98 -9.87
CA HIS A 478 -4.49 9.85 -10.30
C HIS A 478 -4.00 11.07 -11.09
N ASN A 479 -4.93 11.85 -11.66
CA ASN A 479 -4.59 13.02 -12.49
C ASN A 479 -3.73 14.07 -11.77
N GLY A 480 -3.89 14.22 -10.46
CA GLY A 480 -3.09 15.13 -9.63
C GLY A 480 -1.68 14.63 -9.28
N GLY A 481 -1.33 13.36 -9.48
CA GLY A 481 -0.07 12.80 -9.01
C GLY A 481 -0.16 11.36 -8.48
N ILE A 482 0.69 11.06 -7.50
CA ILE A 482 0.81 9.76 -6.85
C ILE A 482 0.76 9.95 -5.34
N ASP A 483 -0.19 9.29 -4.69
CA ASP A 483 -0.29 9.19 -3.24
C ASP A 483 0.06 7.76 -2.78
N SER A 484 0.71 7.65 -1.62
CA SER A 484 1.04 6.40 -0.94
C SER A 484 0.21 6.29 0.33
N THR A 485 -0.59 5.23 0.43
CA THR A 485 -1.35 4.88 1.63
C THR A 485 -0.67 3.70 2.33
N VAL A 486 -0.36 3.82 3.63
CA VAL A 486 0.26 2.74 4.42
C VAL A 486 -0.70 2.30 5.52
N LEU A 487 -0.99 1.01 5.55
CA LEU A 487 -1.80 0.37 6.60
C LEU A 487 -0.93 0.10 7.83
N HIS A 488 -1.30 0.66 8.98
CA HIS A 488 -0.51 0.52 10.22
C HIS A 488 -1.02 -0.56 11.18
N SER A 489 -2.22 -1.07 10.93
CA SER A 489 -2.87 -2.06 11.76
C SER A 489 -3.73 -2.93 10.88
N LEU A 490 -3.63 -4.24 11.09
CA LEU A 490 -4.43 -5.26 10.42
C LEU A 490 -5.07 -6.14 11.49
N PRO A 491 -6.37 -6.44 11.38
CA PRO A 491 -7.14 -7.05 12.45
C PRO A 491 -6.63 -8.44 12.82
N PHE A 492 -6.34 -9.32 11.85
CA PHE A 492 -6.03 -10.72 12.12
C PHE A 492 -4.55 -10.95 12.39
N THR A 493 -3.66 -10.22 11.73
CA THR A 493 -2.22 -10.22 12.07
C THR A 493 -1.98 -9.66 13.48
N SER A 494 -2.71 -8.62 13.91
CA SER A 494 -2.54 -8.06 15.27
C SER A 494 -3.06 -9.00 16.35
N GLN A 495 -4.19 -9.68 16.13
CA GLN A 495 -4.75 -10.67 17.07
C GLN A 495 -3.82 -11.87 17.28
N ALA A 496 -3.16 -12.38 16.23
CA ALA A 496 -2.18 -13.46 16.34
C ALA A 496 -0.97 -13.10 17.22
N THR A 497 -0.65 -11.80 17.36
CA THR A 497 0.42 -11.31 18.24
C THR A 497 -0.03 -11.05 19.69
N GLY A 498 -1.32 -11.27 20.00
CA GLY A 498 -1.89 -11.08 21.34
C GLY A 498 -1.99 -9.62 21.78
N LYS A 499 -1.86 -8.66 20.84
CA LYS A 499 -1.97 -7.23 21.09
C LYS A 499 -3.28 -6.72 20.52
N ASP A 500 -4.24 -6.46 21.40
CA ASP A 500 -5.48 -5.75 21.07
C ASP A 500 -5.14 -4.24 20.94
N GLU A 501 -4.40 -3.87 19.89
CA GLU A 501 -4.11 -2.49 19.56
C GLU A 501 -5.32 -1.91 18.80
N ALA A 502 -5.88 -0.80 19.30
CA ALA A 502 -6.96 -0.08 18.61
C ALA A 502 -6.59 0.15 17.13
N LEU A 503 -7.56 -0.08 16.23
CA LEU A 503 -7.37 0.03 14.78
C LEU A 503 -6.73 1.39 14.44
N LYS A 504 -5.45 1.37 14.07
CA LYS A 504 -4.72 2.59 13.72
C LYS A 504 -5.12 3.03 12.32
N THR A 505 -5.52 4.28 12.19
CA THR A 505 -5.86 4.89 10.90
C THR A 505 -4.67 4.81 9.94
N PRO A 506 -4.86 4.45 8.66
CA PRO A 506 -3.80 4.50 7.66
C PRO A 506 -3.18 5.89 7.53
N SER A 507 -1.90 5.94 7.21
CA SER A 507 -1.25 7.19 6.80
C SER A 507 -1.34 7.37 5.30
N VAL A 508 -1.47 8.63 4.87
CA VAL A 508 -1.46 9.02 3.46
C VAL A 508 -0.34 10.02 3.25
N HIS A 509 0.51 9.75 2.28
CA HIS A 509 1.65 10.57 1.92
C HIS A 509 1.63 10.84 0.42
N THR A 510 1.52 12.10 0.02
CA THR A 510 1.73 12.47 -1.39
C THR A 510 3.18 12.28 -1.76
N VAL A 511 3.43 11.35 -2.68
CA VAL A 511 4.78 11.05 -3.17
C VAL A 511 5.17 11.97 -4.32
N LEU A 512 4.22 12.25 -5.20
CA LEU A 512 4.39 13.14 -6.33
C LEU A 512 3.14 13.98 -6.53
N SER A 513 3.29 15.30 -6.65
CA SER A 513 2.24 16.22 -7.07
C SER A 513 2.58 16.81 -8.43
N THR A 514 1.65 16.73 -9.38
CA THR A 514 1.78 17.28 -10.74
C THR A 514 1.04 18.61 -10.91
N CYS A 515 0.37 19.09 -9.85
CA CYS A 515 -0.30 20.38 -9.80
C CYS A 515 0.69 21.47 -9.38
N GLN A 516 1.15 22.32 -10.31
CA GLN A 516 1.82 23.58 -9.96
C GLN A 516 0.79 24.72 -9.93
N GLU A 517 0.89 25.59 -8.92
CA GLU A 517 -0.08 26.66 -8.60
C GLU A 517 -0.37 27.66 -9.74
N GLU A 518 0.40 27.66 -10.85
CA GLU A 518 0.24 28.60 -11.97
C GLU A 518 0.42 28.00 -13.39
N SER A 519 0.41 26.67 -13.58
CA SER A 519 0.62 26.07 -14.92
C SER A 519 -0.12 24.76 -15.18
N ALA A 520 -0.28 24.41 -16.46
CA ALA A 520 -1.01 23.24 -16.94
C ALA A 520 -0.55 21.92 -16.28
N VAL A 521 -1.50 21.13 -15.79
CA VAL A 521 -1.26 19.79 -15.21
C VAL A 521 -0.54 18.92 -16.24
N SER A 522 0.63 18.41 -15.91
CA SER A 522 1.32 17.40 -16.73
C SER A 522 0.91 16.01 -16.24
N PRO A 523 -0.07 15.34 -16.89
CA PRO A 523 -0.52 14.02 -16.44
C PRO A 523 0.61 12.99 -16.48
N LEU A 524 0.49 11.98 -15.64
CA LEU A 524 1.37 10.82 -15.61
C LEU A 524 1.10 9.91 -16.82
N LEU A 525 2.19 9.51 -17.49
CA LEU A 525 2.16 8.56 -18.60
C LEU A 525 2.44 7.13 -18.15
N GLY A 526 3.28 6.95 -17.13
CA GLY A 526 3.64 5.63 -16.63
C GLY A 526 4.08 5.65 -15.18
N PHE A 527 3.79 4.56 -14.49
CA PHE A 527 4.13 4.35 -13.08
C PHE A 527 4.45 2.87 -12.83
N VAL A 528 5.53 2.62 -12.10
CA VAL A 528 5.90 1.28 -11.63
C VAL A 528 6.60 1.36 -10.27
N PRO A 529 6.18 0.57 -9.27
CA PRO A 529 6.98 0.29 -8.08
C PRO A 529 8.06 -0.76 -8.41
N LEU A 530 9.29 -0.48 -8.00
CA LEU A 530 10.43 -1.39 -8.09
C LEU A 530 10.88 -1.83 -6.71
N SER A 531 11.44 -3.03 -6.63
CA SER A 531 12.23 -3.47 -5.48
C SER A 531 13.45 -4.26 -5.92
N ASP A 532 14.44 -4.34 -5.05
CA ASP A 532 15.58 -5.24 -5.22
C ASP A 532 15.55 -6.37 -4.18
N SER A 533 16.45 -7.35 -4.36
CA SER A 533 16.64 -8.46 -3.43
C SER A 533 17.25 -8.05 -2.09
N PHE A 534 17.73 -6.82 -1.94
CA PHE A 534 18.35 -6.30 -0.72
C PHE A 534 17.36 -5.56 0.19
N GLY A 535 16.10 -5.40 -0.25
CA GLY A 535 15.05 -4.76 0.54
C GLY A 535 14.95 -3.25 0.33
N TYR A 536 15.51 -2.73 -0.76
CA TYR A 536 15.27 -1.37 -1.23
C TYR A 536 14.07 -1.34 -2.18
N ALA A 537 13.32 -0.26 -2.11
CA ALA A 537 12.16 -0.02 -2.96
C ALA A 537 12.23 1.38 -3.57
N TRP A 538 11.75 1.51 -4.80
CA TRP A 538 11.65 2.78 -5.51
C TRP A 538 10.31 2.87 -6.21
N ILE A 539 9.89 4.09 -6.50
CA ILE A 539 8.89 4.32 -7.53
C ILE A 539 9.53 4.99 -8.74
N ILE A 540 9.07 4.60 -9.92
CA ILE A 540 9.36 5.29 -11.16
C ILE A 540 8.07 5.89 -11.70
N ALA A 541 8.12 7.16 -12.06
CA ALA A 541 7.02 7.88 -12.68
C ALA A 541 7.53 8.64 -13.91
N VAL A 542 6.81 8.57 -15.03
CA VAL A 542 7.10 9.34 -16.23
C VAL A 542 5.96 10.31 -16.48
N LEU A 543 6.29 11.60 -16.55
CA LEU A 543 5.34 12.66 -16.85
C LEU A 543 5.15 12.83 -18.36
N SER A 544 4.02 13.41 -18.75
CA SER A 544 3.75 13.83 -20.15
C SER A 544 4.74 14.86 -20.69
N SER A 545 5.46 15.57 -19.80
CA SER A 545 6.57 16.45 -20.15
C SER A 545 7.82 15.69 -20.65
N GLY A 546 7.88 14.37 -20.48
CA GLY A 546 9.08 13.57 -20.74
C GLY A 546 10.03 13.46 -19.55
N GLU A 547 9.69 14.06 -18.41
CA GLU A 547 10.48 13.94 -17.19
C GLU A 547 10.28 12.55 -16.54
N CYS A 548 11.39 11.85 -16.29
CA CYS A 548 11.40 10.58 -15.55
C CYS A 548 11.84 10.83 -14.10
N ILE A 549 10.95 10.55 -13.16
CA ILE A 549 11.15 10.70 -11.73
C ILE A 549 11.40 9.32 -11.15
N VAL A 550 12.46 9.21 -10.35
CA VAL A 550 12.74 8.03 -9.54
C VAL A 550 12.89 8.48 -8.10
N ALA A 551 12.07 7.91 -7.21
CA ALA A 551 12.10 8.22 -5.78
C ALA A 551 12.31 6.95 -4.98
N GLU A 552 13.30 6.96 -4.08
CA GLU A 552 13.53 5.90 -3.11
C GLU A 552 12.44 5.91 -2.04
N MET A 553 11.84 4.75 -1.79
CA MET A 553 10.79 4.55 -0.81
C MET A 553 11.36 3.90 0.44
N LYS A 554 11.32 4.62 1.56
CA LYS A 554 11.79 4.09 2.85
C LYS A 554 10.86 2.99 3.34
N THR A 555 11.38 1.80 3.59
CA THR A 555 10.58 0.63 3.99
C THR A 555 10.39 0.51 5.51
N TRP A 556 11.42 0.83 6.30
CA TRP A 556 11.46 0.46 7.73
C TRP A 556 10.92 1.52 8.71
N ASP A 557 10.96 2.80 8.35
CA ASP A 557 10.59 3.90 9.26
C ASP A 557 9.06 4.07 9.42
N LEU A 558 8.25 3.47 8.53
CA LEU A 558 6.80 3.72 8.42
C LEU A 558 5.92 2.75 9.23
N LEU A 559 6.43 1.55 9.57
CA LEU A 559 5.75 0.61 10.46
C LEU A 559 6.09 0.86 11.95
N LEU A 560 7.11 1.70 12.21
CA LEU A 560 7.38 2.15 13.57
C LEU A 560 6.29 3.16 13.97
N PRO A 561 5.72 3.05 15.18
CA PRO A 561 4.74 4.01 15.63
C PRO A 561 5.35 5.40 15.58
N VAL A 562 4.73 6.29 14.79
CA VAL A 562 4.91 7.73 15.00
C VAL A 562 4.45 7.98 16.43
N HIS A 563 5.40 8.04 17.36
CA HIS A 563 5.16 8.57 18.69
C HIS A 563 4.88 10.05 18.52
N VAL A 564 3.62 10.36 18.19
CA VAL A 564 3.05 11.63 18.57
C VAL A 564 2.99 11.57 20.09
N ASN A 565 3.95 12.24 20.73
CA ASN A 565 3.96 12.46 22.17
C ASN A 565 2.72 13.31 22.53
N THR A 566 1.58 12.66 22.60
CA THR A 566 0.43 13.13 23.36
C THR A 566 0.66 12.61 24.77
N ASP A 567 1.37 13.41 25.57
CA ASP A 567 1.60 13.14 26.99
C ASP A 567 0.26 13.13 27.73
N LYS A 568 -0.40 11.97 27.76
CA LYS A 568 -1.32 11.62 28.84
C LYS A 568 -0.49 10.95 29.92
N ILE A 569 -0.32 11.70 31.00
CA ILE A 569 0.13 11.26 32.31
C ILE A 569 -0.71 10.04 32.72
N VAL A 570 -0.10 8.85 32.68
CA VAL A 570 -0.54 7.74 33.53
C VAL A 570 0.43 7.67 34.68
N SER A 571 -0.15 7.78 35.87
CA SER A 571 0.45 7.67 37.18
C SER A 571 1.48 6.54 37.28
N SER A 572 2.70 6.94 37.63
CA SER A 572 3.73 6.08 38.18
C SER A 572 3.24 5.42 39.46
N ASN A 573 2.86 4.14 39.39
CA ASN A 573 2.91 3.14 40.46
C ASN A 573 2.53 1.76 39.90
N ALA A 574 3.35 1.22 38.99
CA ALA A 574 3.39 -0.20 38.64
C ALA A 574 4.69 -0.48 37.86
N ILE A 575 5.83 -0.16 38.46
CA ILE A 575 7.11 -0.73 38.01
C ILE A 575 7.22 -2.08 38.69
N GLU A 576 6.62 -3.10 38.08
CA GLU A 576 7.07 -4.48 38.20
C GLU A 576 6.39 -5.32 37.11
N LYS A 577 7.24 -5.89 36.23
CA LYS A 577 6.96 -6.90 35.18
C LYS A 577 6.11 -6.46 33.98
N LYS A 578 6.80 -5.92 32.98
CA LYS A 578 6.55 -6.25 31.57
C LYS A 578 7.89 -6.28 30.84
N GLU A 579 8.46 -7.47 30.72
CA GLU A 579 9.53 -7.75 29.76
C GLU A 579 8.95 -7.50 28.38
N GLN A 580 9.32 -6.35 27.83
CA GLN A 580 9.10 -5.97 26.46
C GLN A 580 10.11 -6.76 25.63
N ASP A 581 9.62 -7.55 24.69
CA ASP A 581 10.41 -8.39 23.79
C ASP A 581 11.19 -7.50 22.82
N THR A 582 12.23 -6.84 23.33
CA THR A 582 13.35 -6.38 22.52
C THR A 582 13.92 -7.63 21.88
N SER A 583 13.98 -7.67 20.54
CA SER A 583 14.74 -8.65 19.78
C SER A 583 16.13 -8.75 20.38
N CYS A 584 16.31 -9.72 21.27
CA CYS A 584 17.50 -9.77 22.08
C CYS A 584 18.64 -10.11 21.14
N ILE A 585 19.69 -9.29 21.16
CA ILE A 585 20.89 -9.47 20.34
C ILE A 585 21.56 -10.82 20.64
N ILE A 586 21.17 -11.46 21.75
CA ILE A 586 21.61 -12.77 22.22
C ILE A 586 20.37 -13.67 22.31
N SER A 587 20.47 -14.93 21.89
CA SER A 587 19.37 -15.88 21.89
C SER A 587 18.77 -16.06 23.30
N LYS A 588 17.43 -16.16 23.37
CA LYS A 588 16.69 -16.38 24.63
C LYS A 588 17.13 -17.65 25.35
N GLU A 589 17.65 -18.64 24.61
CA GLU A 589 18.19 -19.89 25.16
C GLU A 589 19.48 -19.69 25.95
N LEU A 590 20.34 -18.73 25.55
CA LEU A 590 21.55 -18.39 26.32
C LEU A 590 21.28 -17.53 27.55
N LEU A 591 20.20 -16.77 27.56
CA LEU A 591 19.81 -16.00 28.74
C LEU A 591 19.14 -16.89 29.80
N ALA A 592 18.50 -17.98 29.37
CA ALA A 592 17.83 -18.94 30.25
C ALA A 592 18.78 -19.86 31.02
N GLY A 593 20.05 -19.96 30.62
CA GLY A 593 21.03 -20.87 31.24
C GLY A 593 20.88 -22.33 30.78
N PRO A 594 21.81 -23.21 31.17
CA PRO A 594 21.71 -24.64 30.87
C PRO A 594 20.47 -25.23 31.56
N LYS A 595 19.62 -25.92 30.78
CA LYS A 595 18.38 -26.54 31.29
C LYS A 595 18.74 -27.60 32.34
N ILE A 596 18.42 -27.35 33.61
CA ILE A 596 18.67 -28.30 34.71
C ILE A 596 17.74 -29.50 34.52
N ARG A 597 18.24 -30.59 33.92
CA ARG A 597 17.59 -31.89 34.06
C ARG A 597 18.05 -32.49 35.38
N ILE A 598 17.12 -32.52 36.34
CA ILE A 598 17.29 -33.29 37.56
C ILE A 598 17.61 -34.72 37.12
N ALA A 599 18.74 -35.25 37.60
CA ALA A 599 19.13 -36.63 37.37
C ALA A 599 17.96 -37.59 37.63
N PRO A 600 17.92 -38.78 36.98
CA PRO A 600 16.88 -39.76 37.28
C PRO A 600 16.82 -39.97 38.79
N HIS A 601 15.73 -39.55 39.43
CA HIS A 601 15.54 -39.78 40.85
C HIS A 601 15.62 -41.29 41.04
N ALA A 602 16.60 -41.75 41.83
CA ALA A 602 16.58 -43.11 42.34
C ALA A 602 15.22 -43.31 43.02
N LEU A 603 14.43 -44.27 42.51
CA LEU A 603 13.15 -44.61 43.13
C LEU A 603 13.37 -44.91 44.62
N PRO A 604 12.40 -44.62 45.52
CA PRO A 604 12.60 -44.63 46.97
C PRO A 604 13.03 -45.98 47.60
N ASN A 605 13.19 -47.04 46.82
CA ASN A 605 13.46 -48.40 47.28
C ASN A 605 14.70 -49.09 46.63
N GLN A 606 15.60 -48.36 45.97
CA GLN A 606 16.85 -48.96 45.49
C GLN A 606 17.98 -48.87 46.54
N ARG A 607 18.50 -50.04 46.93
CA ARG A 607 19.73 -50.17 47.75
C ARG A 607 20.90 -49.51 47.02
N SER A 608 21.81 -48.87 47.77
CA SER A 608 23.00 -48.21 47.25
C SER A 608 23.83 -49.14 46.36
N THR A 609 23.79 -48.94 45.04
CA THR A 609 24.58 -49.72 44.09
C THR A 609 26.04 -49.23 44.12
N PRO A 610 27.03 -50.10 44.39
CA PRO A 610 28.42 -49.67 44.45
C PRO A 610 28.96 -49.33 43.05
N ALA A 611 29.80 -48.30 42.94
CA ALA A 611 30.34 -47.77 41.68
C ALA A 611 31.18 -48.76 40.85
N ASN A 612 31.53 -49.93 41.42
CA ASN A 612 32.26 -51.00 40.76
C ASN A 612 31.35 -52.05 40.10
N SER A 613 30.03 -52.00 40.34
CA SER A 613 29.05 -52.81 39.63
C SER A 613 28.84 -52.32 38.20
N VAL A 614 28.38 -53.20 37.32
CA VAL A 614 28.11 -52.85 35.92
C VAL A 614 27.00 -51.81 35.83
N GLU A 615 25.97 -51.93 36.69
CA GLU A 615 24.86 -50.99 36.81
C GLU A 615 25.29 -49.64 37.41
N GLY A 616 26.23 -49.64 38.36
CA GLY A 616 26.81 -48.40 38.91
C GLY A 616 27.65 -47.64 37.89
N ARG A 617 28.40 -48.36 37.03
CA ARG A 617 29.19 -47.77 35.95
C ARG A 617 28.33 -47.22 34.81
N SER A 618 27.24 -47.90 34.45
CA SER A 618 26.31 -47.40 33.44
C SER A 618 25.63 -46.11 33.91
N ILE A 619 25.21 -46.05 35.19
CA ILE A 619 24.65 -44.84 35.79
C ILE A 619 25.67 -43.69 35.75
N LEU A 620 26.93 -43.93 36.11
CA LEU A 620 27.98 -42.89 36.03
C LEU A 620 28.24 -42.41 34.59
N LEU A 621 28.21 -43.30 33.60
CA LEU A 621 28.32 -42.93 32.19
C LEU A 621 27.15 -42.07 31.73
N ASP A 622 25.93 -42.39 32.17
CA ASP A 622 24.75 -41.58 31.89
C ASP A 622 24.85 -40.19 32.53
N TYR A 623 25.39 -40.09 33.76
CA TYR A 623 25.68 -38.79 34.40
C TYR A 623 26.72 -37.96 33.64
N VAL A 624 27.81 -38.58 33.17
CA VAL A 624 28.85 -37.90 32.40
C VAL A 624 28.30 -37.40 31.07
N LYS A 625 27.49 -38.22 30.38
CA LYS A 625 26.81 -37.84 29.14
C LYS A 625 25.86 -36.66 29.37
N LEU A 626 25.05 -36.72 30.42
CA LEU A 626 24.11 -35.66 30.78
C LEU A 626 24.82 -34.36 31.18
N PHE A 627 26.00 -34.44 31.80
CA PHE A 627 26.82 -33.27 32.09
C PHE A 627 27.41 -32.65 30.82
N HIS A 628 27.91 -33.48 29.89
CA HIS A 628 28.49 -33.01 28.64
C HIS A 628 27.45 -32.31 27.76
N GLU A 629 26.30 -32.95 27.54
CA GLU A 629 25.22 -32.43 26.70
C GLU A 629 24.61 -31.13 27.26
N ASN A 630 24.46 -31.01 28.59
CA ASN A 630 23.80 -29.84 29.17
C ASN A 630 24.72 -28.67 29.50
N TYR A 631 25.95 -28.93 29.98
CA TYR A 631 26.82 -27.87 30.48
C TYR A 631 27.98 -27.56 29.53
N ILE A 632 28.61 -28.59 28.92
CA ILE A 632 29.77 -28.38 28.05
C ILE A 632 29.33 -27.87 26.67
N GLU A 633 28.31 -28.48 26.06
CA GLU A 633 27.78 -27.98 24.79
C GLU A 633 27.19 -26.58 24.91
N TYR A 634 26.52 -26.30 26.04
CA TYR A 634 26.00 -24.96 26.33
C TYR A 634 27.13 -23.92 26.41
N ALA A 635 28.22 -24.21 27.13
CA ALA A 635 29.37 -23.30 27.22
C ALA A 635 30.01 -23.02 25.84
N HIS A 636 30.08 -24.03 24.97
CA HIS A 636 30.58 -23.85 23.59
C HIS A 636 29.64 -22.99 22.74
N LYS A 637 28.33 -23.19 22.85
CA LYS A 637 27.32 -22.35 22.17
C LYS A 637 27.42 -20.88 22.60
N VAL A 638 27.52 -20.62 23.91
CA VAL A 638 27.71 -19.27 24.46
C VAL A 638 28.97 -18.61 23.88
N TYR A 639 30.09 -19.32 23.89
CA TYR A 639 31.35 -18.76 23.40
C TYR A 639 31.30 -18.40 21.92
N PHE A 640 30.75 -19.30 21.09
CA PHE A 640 30.61 -19.08 19.65
C PHE A 640 29.68 -17.91 19.33
N GLU A 641 28.53 -17.81 20.01
CA GLU A 641 27.58 -16.73 19.82
C GLU A 641 28.17 -15.39 20.25
N LEU A 642 28.79 -15.30 21.44
CA LEU A 642 29.45 -14.06 21.88
C LEU A 642 30.56 -13.60 20.94
N GLN A 643 31.35 -14.52 20.38
CA GLN A 643 32.42 -14.19 19.43
C GLN A 643 31.88 -13.66 18.09
N HIS A 644 30.75 -14.18 17.61
CA HIS A 644 30.10 -13.71 16.39
C HIS A 644 29.31 -12.41 16.56
N HIS A 645 28.73 -12.17 17.74
CA HIS A 645 27.89 -11.00 18.01
C HIS A 645 28.69 -9.74 18.39
N ALA A 646 29.87 -9.88 19.00
CA ALA A 646 30.70 -8.74 19.40
C ALA A 646 31.09 -7.81 18.22
N PRO A 647 31.51 -8.31 17.04
CA PRO A 647 31.76 -7.48 15.86
C PRO A 647 30.50 -6.77 15.34
N ASN A 648 29.34 -7.44 15.40
CA ASN A 648 28.08 -6.88 14.91
C ASN A 648 27.60 -5.72 15.82
N LEU A 649 27.69 -5.89 17.14
CA LEU A 649 27.43 -4.84 18.12
C LEU A 649 28.35 -3.63 17.92
N LYS A 650 29.64 -3.87 17.68
CA LYS A 650 30.59 -2.80 17.39
C LYS A 650 30.18 -2.01 16.13
N ARG A 651 29.79 -2.70 15.06
CA ARG A 651 29.30 -2.07 13.83
C ARG A 651 28.03 -1.22 14.08
N ILE A 652 27.09 -1.71 14.89
CA ILE A 652 25.88 -0.95 15.24
C ILE A 652 26.24 0.32 16.02
N ILE A 653 27.15 0.22 16.97
CA ILE A 653 27.64 1.38 17.74
C ILE A 653 28.30 2.39 16.79
N ASP A 654 29.15 1.94 15.88
CA ASP A 654 29.84 2.81 14.92
C ASP A 654 28.83 3.53 13.99
N ASP A 655 27.81 2.82 13.48
CA ASP A 655 26.73 3.39 12.67
C ASP A 655 25.91 4.44 13.45
N GLN A 656 25.57 4.16 14.72
CA GLN A 656 24.88 5.13 15.56
C GLN A 656 25.70 6.40 15.80
N HIS A 657 27.02 6.28 15.99
CA HIS A 657 27.89 7.44 16.14
C HIS A 657 27.97 8.26 14.84
N GLN A 658 28.01 7.60 13.68
CA GLN A 658 27.99 8.29 12.38
C GLN A 658 26.67 9.07 12.19
N ARG A 659 25.52 8.45 12.44
CA ARG A 659 24.21 9.12 12.33
C ARG A 659 24.10 10.31 13.27
N LEU A 660 24.62 10.20 14.49
CA LEU A 660 24.65 11.31 15.44
C LEU A 660 25.52 12.47 14.95
N ALA A 661 26.66 12.18 14.34
CA ALA A 661 27.52 13.21 13.74
C ALA A 661 26.82 13.95 12.59
N GLU A 662 26.15 13.20 11.70
CA GLU A 662 25.39 13.77 10.58
C GLU A 662 24.20 14.62 11.06
N ALA A 663 23.47 14.17 12.09
CA ALA A 663 22.37 14.91 12.69
C ALA A 663 22.84 16.25 13.29
N ASN A 664 23.96 16.23 14.02
CA ASN A 664 24.56 17.45 14.57
C ASN A 664 25.00 18.42 13.47
N GLN A 665 25.56 17.91 12.36
CA GLN A 665 25.91 18.74 11.21
C GLN A 665 24.68 19.39 10.55
N LYS A 666 23.58 18.64 10.42
CA LYS A 666 22.31 19.15 9.89
C LYS A 666 21.71 20.23 10.81
N ILE A 667 21.73 20.02 12.14
CA ILE A 667 21.27 21.01 13.13
C ILE A 667 22.07 22.32 12.99
N ALA A 668 23.41 22.25 12.94
CA ALA A 668 24.25 23.44 12.76
C ALA A 668 23.95 24.19 11.45
N LYS A 669 23.61 23.47 10.37
CA LYS A 669 23.20 24.08 9.09
C LYS A 669 21.83 24.79 9.21
N VAL A 670 20.89 24.20 9.95
CA VAL A 670 19.57 24.81 10.21
C VAL A 670 19.70 26.07 11.05
N GLU A 671 20.50 26.05 12.11
CA GLU A 671 20.75 27.24 12.95
C GLU A 671 21.36 28.40 12.13
N LYS A 672 22.30 28.09 11.23
CA LYS A 672 22.86 29.09 10.31
C LYS A 672 21.80 29.67 9.35
N ASN A 673 20.88 28.84 8.87
CA ASN A 673 19.79 29.27 8.01
C ASN A 673 18.74 30.10 8.76
N GLN A 674 18.49 29.81 10.04
CA GLN A 674 17.59 30.59 10.87
C GLN A 674 18.06 32.05 10.97
N TYR A 675 19.34 32.27 11.26
CA TYR A 675 19.92 33.63 11.31
C TYR A 675 19.75 34.39 9.97
N LEU A 676 19.94 33.70 8.85
CA LEU A 676 19.74 34.29 7.52
C LEU A 676 18.26 34.63 7.26
N LEU A 677 17.34 33.79 7.71
CA LEU A 677 15.91 33.99 7.56
C LEU A 677 15.41 35.16 8.42
N GLU A 678 15.83 35.25 9.68
CA GLU A 678 15.53 36.39 10.57
C GLU A 678 15.96 37.71 9.92
N LYS A 679 17.18 37.76 9.36
CA LYS A 679 17.66 38.94 8.62
C LYS A 679 16.81 39.28 7.38
N ARG A 680 16.29 38.26 6.69
CA ARG A 680 15.38 38.47 5.54
C ARG A 680 14.03 39.00 5.99
N ILE A 681 13.49 38.48 7.09
CA ILE A 681 12.22 38.94 7.70
C ILE A 681 12.37 40.40 8.12
N ASP A 682 13.43 40.77 8.84
CA ASP A 682 13.69 42.16 9.22
C ASP A 682 13.78 43.09 8.01
N LYS A 683 14.40 42.64 6.91
CA LYS A 683 14.47 43.40 5.67
C LYS A 683 13.10 43.54 5.00
N ALA A 684 12.27 42.50 5.06
CA ALA A 684 10.92 42.51 4.52
C ALA A 684 10.02 43.46 5.32
N ILE A 685 10.09 43.44 6.65
CA ILE A 685 9.37 44.37 7.55
C ILE A 685 9.75 45.81 7.22
N LYS A 686 11.05 46.12 7.14
CA LYS A 686 11.51 47.48 6.76
C LYS A 686 11.01 47.92 5.38
N LYS A 687 10.92 47.00 4.42
CA LYS A 687 10.36 47.29 3.10
C LYS A 687 8.85 47.51 3.16
N HIS A 688 8.13 46.71 3.94
CA HIS A 688 6.70 46.86 4.17
C HIS A 688 6.39 48.24 4.76
N ASP A 689 7.09 48.63 5.83
CA ASP A 689 6.95 49.96 6.44
C ASP A 689 7.21 51.09 5.43
N SER A 690 8.23 50.93 4.58
CA SER A 690 8.54 51.89 3.52
C SER A 690 7.44 51.98 2.46
N LEU A 691 6.86 50.85 2.06
CA LEU A 691 5.75 50.79 1.11
C LEU A 691 4.47 51.38 1.71
N GLU A 692 4.20 51.11 2.99
CA GLU A 692 3.06 51.69 3.71
C GLU A 692 3.20 53.22 3.79
N GLN A 693 4.38 53.74 4.15
CA GLN A 693 4.65 55.18 4.12
C GLN A 693 4.47 55.77 2.71
N ARG A 694 4.85 55.05 1.66
CA ARG A 694 4.63 55.48 0.27
C ARG A 694 3.15 55.47 -0.10
N LEU A 695 2.39 54.46 0.32
CA LEU A 695 0.93 54.40 0.12
C LEU A 695 0.23 55.54 0.85
N GLN A 696 0.64 55.86 2.08
CA GLN A 696 0.12 57.02 2.82
C GLN A 696 0.44 58.33 2.07
N ARG A 697 1.65 58.48 1.52
CA ARG A 697 2.02 59.64 0.68
C ARG A 697 1.22 59.70 -0.62
N LEU A 698 0.99 58.58 -1.28
CA LEU A 698 0.15 58.49 -2.49
C LEU A 698 -1.31 58.86 -2.17
N ARG A 699 -1.85 58.42 -1.02
CA ARG A 699 -3.17 58.84 -0.52
C ARG A 699 -3.24 60.35 -0.25
N SER A 700 -2.12 60.97 0.14
CA SER A 700 -2.05 62.43 0.35
C SER A 700 -1.80 63.25 -0.93
N LEU A 701 -1.53 62.60 -2.08
CA LEU A 701 -1.39 63.32 -3.35
C LEU A 701 -2.78 63.73 -3.85
N PRO A 702 -2.98 65.01 -4.25
CA PRO A 702 -4.24 65.44 -4.83
C PRO A 702 -4.34 64.90 -6.27
N GLY A 703 -4.95 63.73 -6.44
CA GLY A 703 -5.18 63.07 -7.73
C GLY A 703 -6.65 62.80 -8.01
N THR A 704 -7.28 63.72 -8.75
CA THR A 704 -8.35 63.49 -9.76
C THR A 704 -9.42 62.42 -9.48
N ASN A 705 -10.45 62.85 -8.74
CA ASN A 705 -11.88 62.76 -9.07
C ASN A 705 -12.66 62.79 -7.75
N LYS A 706 -13.00 63.99 -7.28
CA LYS A 706 -14.03 64.16 -6.25
C LYS A 706 -15.37 63.74 -6.88
N LYS A 707 -15.66 62.44 -6.92
CA LYS A 707 -17.05 62.02 -6.93
C LYS A 707 -17.67 62.50 -5.61
N PRO A 708 -18.87 63.09 -5.63
CA PRO A 708 -19.59 63.33 -4.39
C PRO A 708 -19.75 61.99 -3.66
N LEU A 709 -19.48 62.00 -2.35
CA LEU A 709 -19.61 60.81 -1.53
C LEU A 709 -21.01 60.23 -1.71
N THR A 710 -21.08 58.95 -2.04
CA THR A 710 -22.32 58.19 -2.07
C THR A 710 -22.93 58.16 -0.67
N ARG A 711 -24.24 57.85 -0.59
CA ARG A 711 -24.95 57.78 0.69
C ARG A 711 -24.29 56.82 1.68
N ALA A 712 -23.82 55.66 1.19
CA ALA A 712 -23.08 54.69 1.99
C ALA A 712 -21.72 55.24 2.50
N GLU A 713 -21.01 56.05 1.71
CA GLU A 713 -19.76 56.67 2.13
C GLU A 713 -19.98 57.81 3.14
N LEU A 714 -21.10 58.53 3.05
CA LEU A 714 -21.50 59.54 4.04
C LEU A 714 -21.88 58.89 5.37
N ASP A 715 -22.66 57.80 5.32
CA ASP A 715 -23.05 57.05 6.52
C ASP A 715 -21.80 56.45 7.19
N PHE A 716 -20.92 55.78 6.43
CA PHE A 716 -19.66 55.23 6.94
C PHE A 716 -18.72 56.31 7.49
N LYS A 717 -18.67 57.49 6.85
CA LYS A 717 -17.90 58.63 7.37
C LYS A 717 -18.47 59.14 8.70
N SER A 718 -19.80 59.21 8.83
CA SER A 718 -20.42 59.62 10.09
C SER A 718 -20.13 58.64 11.23
N GLU A 719 -20.07 57.35 10.92
CA GLU A 719 -19.69 56.29 11.85
C GLU A 719 -18.21 56.42 12.27
N LEU A 720 -17.31 56.66 11.31
CA LEU A 720 -15.89 56.94 11.58
C LEU A 720 -15.69 58.20 12.43
N ASP A 721 -16.43 59.28 12.13
CA ASP A 721 -16.36 60.54 12.88
C ASP A 721 -16.91 60.35 14.31
N GLN A 722 -17.92 59.49 14.50
CA GLN A 722 -18.43 59.10 15.82
C GLN A 722 -17.40 58.28 16.62
N PHE A 723 -16.75 57.29 15.99
CA PHE A 723 -15.68 56.51 16.60
C PHE A 723 -14.46 57.37 16.96
N ALA A 724 -14.05 58.27 16.07
CA ALA A 724 -12.92 59.17 16.28
C ALA A 724 -13.18 60.18 17.41
N GLY A 725 -14.36 60.81 17.44
CA GLY A 725 -14.67 61.88 18.39
C GLY A 725 -15.06 61.42 19.79
N VAL A 726 -15.48 60.16 19.99
CA VAL A 726 -15.97 59.68 21.29
C VAL A 726 -15.09 58.57 21.86
N GLU A 727 -14.76 57.55 21.07
CA GLU A 727 -14.08 56.36 21.59
C GLU A 727 -12.56 56.51 21.63
N VAL A 728 -11.96 57.07 20.57
CA VAL A 728 -10.51 57.28 20.51
C VAL A 728 -10.05 58.30 21.55
N ASP A 729 -10.78 59.40 21.70
CA ASP A 729 -10.50 60.43 22.71
C ASP A 729 -10.69 59.90 24.15
N ALA A 730 -11.72 59.08 24.39
CA ALA A 730 -11.92 58.41 25.69
C ALA A 730 -10.80 57.40 26.01
N LEU A 731 -10.31 56.67 25.00
CA LEU A 731 -9.17 55.75 25.14
C LEU A 731 -7.86 56.51 25.37
N GLN A 732 -7.61 57.62 24.67
CA GLN A 732 -6.45 58.47 24.91
C GLN A 732 -6.46 59.05 26.33
N SER A 733 -7.60 59.55 26.80
CA SER A 733 -7.78 60.01 28.19
C SER A 733 -7.54 58.88 29.21
N SER A 734 -8.01 57.66 28.90
CA SER A 734 -7.76 56.48 29.73
C SER A 734 -6.26 56.09 29.77
N ILE A 735 -5.56 56.16 28.64
CA ILE A 735 -4.10 55.90 28.55
C ILE A 735 -3.32 56.98 29.32
N GLU A 736 -3.70 58.25 29.22
CA GLU A 736 -3.07 59.35 29.93
C GLU A 736 -3.26 59.23 31.45
N THR A 737 -4.47 58.89 31.90
CA THR A 737 -4.74 58.63 33.32
C THR A 737 -3.98 57.41 33.84
N LEU A 738 -3.80 56.36 33.03
CA LEU A 738 -3.00 55.18 33.38
C LEU A 738 -1.50 55.51 33.45
N ARG A 739 -0.97 56.28 32.49
CA ARG A 739 0.40 56.84 32.55
C ARG A 739 0.60 57.70 33.80
N ALA A 740 -0.39 58.50 34.19
CA ALA A 740 -0.35 59.30 35.41
C ALA A 740 -0.36 58.43 36.68
N ARG A 741 -1.13 57.33 36.71
CA ARG A 741 -1.12 56.34 37.81
C ARG A 741 0.21 55.60 37.92
N VAL A 742 0.79 55.15 36.80
CA VAL A 742 2.12 54.51 36.78
C VAL A 742 3.19 55.48 37.26
N LYS A 743 3.17 56.74 36.82
CA LYS A 743 4.07 57.78 37.35
C LYS A 743 3.88 58.01 38.85
N LYS A 744 2.63 58.03 39.36
CA LYS A 744 2.33 58.13 40.80
C LYS A 744 2.77 56.89 41.59
N SER A 745 2.70 55.68 41.02
CA SER A 745 3.15 54.43 41.65
C SER A 745 4.68 54.38 41.71
N ALA A 746 5.37 54.77 40.64
CA ALA A 746 6.82 54.92 40.61
C ALA A 746 7.32 56.01 41.60
N GLN A 747 6.54 57.09 41.80
CA GLN A 747 6.85 58.16 42.76
C GLN A 747 6.41 57.87 44.22
N LYS A 748 5.61 56.83 44.48
CA LYS A 748 5.22 56.41 45.85
C LYS A 748 6.17 55.38 46.48
N SER A 749 7.19 54.93 45.75
CA SER A 749 8.34 54.19 46.30
C SER A 749 9.58 55.09 46.44
N PRO A 750 9.59 56.04 47.40
CA PRO A 750 10.86 56.41 48.02
C PRO A 750 10.66 56.77 49.50
N LYS A 751 10.62 55.78 50.40
CA LYS A 751 11.03 55.96 51.80
C LYS A 751 11.67 54.69 52.34
N GLY A 752 12.95 54.56 52.04
CA GLY A 752 13.85 53.62 52.68
C GLY A 752 15.21 53.73 52.02
N THR A 753 16.19 54.20 52.77
CA THR A 753 17.64 54.17 52.46
C THR A 753 18.27 55.43 51.87
N VAL A 754 18.26 56.52 52.64
CA VAL A 754 19.50 57.22 53.05
C VAL A 754 19.17 57.77 54.45
N VAL A 755 19.65 57.19 55.55
CA VAL A 755 20.83 57.58 56.31
C VAL A 755 21.04 56.50 57.39
N ALA A 756 22.23 55.90 57.46
CA ALA A 756 22.95 55.55 58.70
C ALA A 756 24.07 54.56 58.37
N ASN A 757 25.25 55.12 58.05
CA ASN A 757 26.48 54.46 58.45
C ASN A 757 26.51 54.38 59.98
N ILE A 758 27.10 53.30 60.50
CA ILE A 758 27.34 52.97 61.92
C ILE A 758 26.25 52.07 62.54
N GLN A 759 26.36 50.75 62.31
CA GLN A 759 26.71 49.79 63.38
C GLN A 759 26.94 48.37 62.84
N LYS A 760 28.19 47.93 63.02
CA LYS A 760 28.62 46.60 63.48
C LYS A 760 27.91 45.33 62.97
N LYS A 761 28.74 44.53 62.29
CA LYS A 761 29.05 43.12 62.57
C LYS A 761 27.92 42.08 62.45
N GLN A 762 28.21 41.09 61.58
CA GLN A 762 27.93 39.65 61.71
C GLN A 762 26.42 39.31 61.84
N TYR A 763 25.80 38.60 60.91
CA TYR A 763 26.04 37.18 60.65
C TYR A 763 25.61 36.79 59.22
N SER A 764 26.52 36.13 58.50
CA SER A 764 26.31 34.86 57.80
C SER A 764 24.90 34.52 57.27
N LYS A 765 24.70 34.65 55.95
CA LYS A 765 24.42 33.54 55.00
C LYS A 765 24.09 34.12 53.62
N LYS A 766 25.10 34.24 52.76
CA LYS A 766 24.86 34.12 51.30
C LYS A 766 24.43 32.67 51.09
N ASN A 767 23.13 32.41 51.06
CA ASN A 767 22.63 31.17 50.47
C ASN A 767 22.96 31.27 48.98
N PHE A 768 24.13 30.77 48.59
CA PHE A 768 24.33 30.29 47.23
C PHE A 768 23.24 29.24 47.02
N ILE A 769 22.19 29.60 46.28
CA ILE A 769 21.27 28.62 45.71
C ILE A 769 22.19 27.66 44.96
N GLN A 770 22.27 26.40 45.39
CA GLN A 770 23.16 25.42 44.78
C GLN A 770 22.82 25.35 43.29
N ASP A 771 23.83 25.30 42.41
CA ASP A 771 23.61 25.25 40.96
C ASP A 771 22.66 24.11 40.55
N THR A 772 22.57 23.05 41.37
CA THR A 772 21.57 21.98 41.24
C THR A 772 20.13 22.47 41.43
N GLN A 773 19.85 23.31 42.43
CA GLN A 773 18.55 23.94 42.62
C GLN A 773 18.23 24.93 41.50
N MET A 774 19.23 25.68 41.01
CA MET A 774 19.06 26.58 39.87
C MET A 774 18.76 25.80 38.57
N SER A 775 19.46 24.69 38.34
CA SER A 775 19.26 23.79 37.20
C SER A 775 17.91 23.09 37.26
N GLN A 776 17.48 22.68 38.46
CA GLN A 776 16.17 22.09 38.69
C GLN A 776 15.07 23.14 38.48
N LEU A 777 15.29 24.39 38.88
CA LEU A 777 14.37 25.50 38.66
C LEU A 777 14.30 25.93 37.18
N GLN A 778 15.42 25.87 36.44
CA GLN A 778 15.44 26.05 34.99
C GLN A 778 14.72 24.91 34.27
N SER A 779 14.91 23.66 34.70
CA SER A 779 14.20 22.50 34.16
C SER A 779 12.69 22.60 34.41
N THR A 780 12.27 22.98 35.61
CA THR A 780 10.84 23.17 35.91
C THR A 780 10.24 24.37 35.20
N LEU A 781 11.00 25.46 35.01
CA LEU A 781 10.58 26.61 34.20
C LEU A 781 10.43 26.22 32.71
N ALA A 782 11.35 25.40 32.17
CA ALA A 782 11.24 24.89 30.80
C ALA A 782 10.01 23.99 30.63
N LYS A 783 9.73 23.10 31.60
CA LYS A 783 8.50 22.30 31.62
C LYS A 783 7.24 23.17 31.72
N LEU A 784 7.26 24.21 32.54
CA LEU A 784 6.16 25.18 32.64
C LEU A 784 5.96 25.96 31.35
N SER A 785 7.04 26.39 30.69
CA SER A 785 6.99 27.06 29.39
C SER A 785 6.37 26.18 28.31
N LEU A 786 6.78 24.90 28.25
CA LEU A 786 6.20 23.91 27.34
C LEU A 786 4.70 23.70 27.61
N MET A 787 4.33 23.49 28.87
CA MET A 787 2.95 23.31 29.29
C MET A 787 2.09 24.56 29.00
N ASN A 788 2.65 25.76 29.14
CA ASN A 788 1.95 27.00 28.82
C ASN A 788 1.79 27.20 27.31
N SER A 789 2.77 26.77 26.51
CA SER A 789 2.68 26.74 25.03
C SER A 789 1.55 25.80 24.59
N ASP A 790 1.48 24.60 25.16
CA ASP A 790 0.45 23.63 24.82
C ASP A 790 -0.93 24.06 25.32
N ASN A 791 -1.03 24.64 26.51
CA ASN A 791 -2.28 25.24 26.98
C ASN A 791 -2.74 26.38 26.06
N SER A 792 -1.80 27.21 25.57
CA SER A 792 -2.12 28.26 24.60
C SER A 792 -2.64 27.68 23.27
N LYS A 793 -2.07 26.56 22.78
CA LYS A 793 -2.60 25.86 21.60
C LYS A 793 -4.00 25.29 21.87
N LYS A 794 -4.23 24.67 23.02
CA LYS A 794 -5.53 24.13 23.42
C LYS A 794 -6.59 25.24 23.50
N VAL A 795 -6.27 26.39 24.09
CA VAL A 795 -7.17 27.55 24.14
C VAL A 795 -7.49 28.04 22.72
N LYS A 796 -6.51 28.13 21.82
CA LYS A 796 -6.76 28.50 20.41
C LYS A 796 -7.69 27.51 19.70
N ILE A 797 -7.55 26.21 19.97
CA ILE A 797 -8.45 25.19 19.43
C ILE A 797 -9.87 25.40 19.96
N VAL A 798 -10.02 25.62 21.27
CA VAL A 798 -11.33 25.89 21.91
C VAL A 798 -11.96 27.18 21.37
N GLU A 799 -11.19 28.26 21.22
CA GLU A 799 -11.66 29.51 20.61
C GLU A 799 -12.08 29.32 19.16
N SER A 800 -11.34 28.51 18.38
CA SER A 800 -11.71 28.20 16.99
C SER A 800 -12.99 27.36 16.91
N ALA A 801 -13.18 26.42 17.84
CA ALA A 801 -14.38 25.60 17.93
C ALA A 801 -15.60 26.44 18.35
N LEU A 802 -15.45 27.31 19.35
CA LEU A 802 -16.50 28.25 19.79
C LEU A 802 -16.91 29.21 18.67
N LYS A 803 -15.94 29.78 17.94
CA LYS A 803 -16.23 30.62 16.77
C LYS A 803 -16.99 29.88 15.68
N SER A 804 -16.63 28.61 15.42
CA SER A 804 -17.34 27.79 14.44
C SER A 804 -18.78 27.47 14.88
N GLN A 805 -19.02 27.34 16.18
CA GLN A 805 -20.34 27.08 16.74
C GLN A 805 -21.22 28.34 16.77
N GLU A 806 -20.65 29.51 17.09
CA GLU A 806 -21.33 30.81 16.99
C GLU A 806 -21.72 31.14 15.55
N SER A 807 -20.87 30.82 14.56
CA SER A 807 -21.19 30.97 13.13
C SER A 807 -22.24 29.99 12.61
N SER A 808 -22.60 28.97 13.39
CA SER A 808 -23.68 28.02 13.07
C SER A 808 -25.01 28.37 13.74
N ILE A 809 -25.02 29.33 14.68
CA ILE A 809 -26.20 29.75 15.45
C ILE A 809 -26.72 31.13 14.98
N MET A 810 -25.92 31.90 14.23
CA MET A 810 -26.40 32.98 13.35
C MET A 810 -26.70 32.43 11.95
#